data_AF-A0AAU3NSJ8-F1
#
_entry.id   AF-A0AAU3NSJ8-F1
#
_cell.length_a   1.000
_cell.length_b   1.000
_cell.length_c   1.000
_cell.angle_alpha   90.00
_cell.angle_beta   90.00
_cell.angle_gamma   90.00
#
_symmetry.space_group_name_H-M   'P 1'
#
loop_
_entity.id
_entity.type
_entity.pdbx_description
1 polymer ?
#
loop_
_entity_poly.entity_id
_entity_poly.type
_entity_poly.pdbx_seq_one_letter_code
_entity_poly.pdbx_strand_id
1 'polypeptide(L)'
;MPSIGPCQVASCYRARGREGRLYCDVHATRLGIERRSGNFNGDEERWRLTTPAVAVDREVSLRGLPDRLVAELLYCLQVRTARDVKTRDHRFRQICDRIRLLQIPSLETLEDADLKQTGMTTDLQMIIRGARIALRRLGSSPETERLKDVWDLVIFGHSRTLNFTKIHQRPLREAVKVWAYDELPRRRGRNVASSMQNMIRGMEQLSDSLRLQREDEGQQLRLLSRTDMVSFCNRIAFLAETGVFGAHHRVNVIRYVRKIVNRIRVMGLTGAGQVMEGLPADFALSVEDIPDEPEDTEAGRDLPDEVMRELCDNLDLLEKSSNREFRVATELLIDTGRRPDEISTLPLDCLTKDPDGNLVLLYDNSKNYRLGRRLPIAKATAAVITAQQERVRERFPNTPTSRLKLLPSPVANLEGTKPIGSIGEAHRAWVDGLPDIMMPVVVEADGQLVTKMLPFDKSKIFPYAYRHSFAQRHADANIAPDVLMDLMDHRELSTTQGYYRVSQERRREAVDRVTALQFDRRGNRVWRKAQAMLDSEHVRRAIGEVATAYGICLEPHNVAAGGQSCPLRFRCVGCDHFRTDVSYLPDLERYLSDLLRSRERLLSVFEADDWARSEAIPSEEEIRRVRRLINRVKADLDDLSEEERAQIEEAVAVVRRGRVVMLGMPRVRQPLPDVRPWRLP
;
A
#
# COMPACT_ATOMS: atom_id res chain seq x y z
N MET A 1 -54.73 -46.46 18.60
CA MET A 1 -54.68 -47.27 17.35
C MET A 1 -53.25 -47.74 17.14
N PRO A 2 -53.00 -48.99 16.75
CA PRO A 2 -51.65 -49.45 16.41
C PRO A 2 -51.08 -48.59 15.28
N SER A 3 -49.78 -48.27 15.34
CA SER A 3 -49.15 -47.48 14.28
C SER A 3 -49.19 -48.30 12.99
N ILE A 4 -49.74 -47.73 11.92
CA ILE A 4 -49.81 -48.34 10.58
C ILE A 4 -48.44 -48.53 9.89
N GLY A 5 -47.34 -48.34 10.63
CA GLY A 5 -45.96 -48.54 10.20
C GLY A 5 -45.32 -47.30 9.52
N PRO A 6 -43.97 -47.24 9.42
CA PRO A 6 -43.27 -46.13 8.79
C PRO A 6 -43.36 -46.20 7.25
N CYS A 7 -43.33 -45.02 6.61
CA CYS A 7 -43.15 -44.92 5.16
C CYS A 7 -41.86 -45.62 4.73
N GLN A 8 -41.89 -46.39 3.64
CA GLN A 8 -40.71 -47.12 3.13
C GLN A 8 -39.70 -46.25 2.36
N VAL A 9 -40.00 -44.97 2.10
CA VAL A 9 -38.98 -44.05 1.55
C VAL A 9 -37.93 -43.80 2.62
N ALA A 10 -36.66 -44.12 2.33
CA ALA A 10 -35.57 -44.16 3.31
C ALA A 10 -35.34 -42.81 4.00
N SER A 11 -35.59 -41.69 3.30
CA SER A 11 -35.46 -40.34 3.83
C SER A 11 -36.64 -39.88 4.68
N CYS A 12 -37.76 -40.60 4.67
CA CYS A 12 -39.01 -40.18 5.31
C CYS A 12 -39.06 -40.61 6.79
N TYR A 13 -39.71 -39.78 7.62
CA TYR A 13 -39.99 -40.09 9.02
C TYR A 13 -41.49 -40.18 9.33
N ARG A 14 -42.35 -40.02 8.32
CA ARG A 14 -43.81 -40.08 8.48
C ARG A 14 -44.32 -41.52 8.48
N ALA A 15 -45.49 -41.73 9.08
CA ALA A 15 -46.22 -42.99 8.99
C ALA A 15 -46.79 -43.20 7.57
N ARG A 16 -47.12 -44.45 7.25
CA ARG A 16 -47.89 -44.82 6.05
C ARG A 16 -49.26 -44.15 6.08
N GLY A 17 -49.87 -43.95 4.90
CA GLY A 17 -51.17 -43.28 4.82
C GLY A 17 -52.33 -44.15 5.31
N ARG A 18 -52.27 -45.47 5.06
CA ARG A 18 -53.29 -46.47 5.42
C ARG A 18 -52.65 -47.86 5.56
N GLU A 19 -53.37 -48.77 6.22
CA GLU A 19 -53.01 -50.18 6.28
C GLU A 19 -52.94 -50.79 4.86
N GLY A 20 -51.92 -51.61 4.59
CA GLY A 20 -51.64 -52.18 3.26
C GLY A 20 -50.86 -51.26 2.28
N ARG A 21 -50.66 -49.97 2.57
CA ARG A 21 -49.81 -49.09 1.75
C ARG A 21 -48.34 -49.12 2.21
N LEU A 22 -47.42 -48.97 1.26
CA LEU A 22 -45.97 -48.89 1.52
C LEU A 22 -45.51 -47.47 1.89
N TYR A 23 -46.25 -46.43 1.48
CA TYR A 23 -45.84 -45.03 1.55
C TYR A 23 -46.80 -44.15 2.34
N CYS A 24 -46.32 -43.01 2.82
CA CYS A 24 -47.18 -41.90 3.27
C CYS A 24 -47.96 -41.31 2.07
N ASP A 25 -49.06 -40.60 2.31
CA ASP A 25 -49.93 -40.11 1.22
C ASP A 25 -49.19 -39.17 0.24
N VAL A 26 -48.24 -38.38 0.73
CA VAL A 26 -47.42 -37.50 -0.11
C VAL A 26 -46.51 -38.30 -1.04
N HIS A 27 -45.82 -39.32 -0.52
CA HIS A 27 -44.92 -40.16 -1.31
C HIS A 27 -45.68 -41.07 -2.28
N ALA A 28 -46.84 -41.60 -1.87
CA ALA A 28 -47.73 -42.34 -2.76
C ALA A 28 -48.20 -41.47 -3.94
N THR A 29 -48.56 -40.20 -3.66
CA THR A 29 -48.94 -39.24 -4.70
C THR A 29 -47.77 -38.91 -5.62
N ARG A 30 -46.58 -38.69 -5.07
CA ARG A 30 -45.35 -38.41 -5.85
C ARG A 30 -45.00 -39.55 -6.80
N LEU A 31 -44.98 -40.79 -6.31
CA LEU A 31 -44.73 -41.97 -7.16
C LEU A 31 -45.77 -42.09 -8.29
N GLY A 32 -47.05 -41.83 -7.97
CA GLY A 32 -48.12 -41.82 -8.97
C GLY A 32 -47.94 -40.73 -10.04
N ILE A 33 -47.46 -39.54 -9.66
CA ILE A 33 -47.16 -38.46 -10.60
C ILE A 33 -45.98 -38.85 -11.50
N GLU A 34 -44.88 -39.35 -10.93
CA GLU A 34 -43.68 -39.73 -11.69
C GLU A 34 -43.93 -40.88 -12.67
N ARG A 35 -44.79 -41.84 -12.30
CA ARG A 35 -45.27 -42.89 -13.21
C ARG A 35 -46.08 -42.33 -14.37
N ARG A 36 -46.97 -41.37 -14.12
CA ARG A 36 -47.78 -40.73 -15.18
C ARG A 36 -46.96 -39.82 -16.08
N SER A 37 -45.93 -39.17 -15.55
CA SER A 37 -45.10 -38.22 -16.29
C SER A 37 -43.96 -38.89 -17.06
N GLY A 38 -43.83 -40.23 -17.01
CA GLY A 38 -42.74 -40.97 -17.67
C GLY A 38 -41.36 -40.80 -17.02
N ASN A 39 -41.27 -40.18 -15.84
CA ASN A 39 -40.01 -39.94 -15.13
C ASN A 39 -39.57 -41.11 -14.25
N PHE A 40 -40.47 -42.07 -14.02
CA PHE A 40 -40.17 -43.28 -13.26
C PHE A 40 -39.58 -44.36 -14.17
N ASN A 41 -38.33 -44.76 -13.89
CA ASN A 41 -37.57 -45.73 -14.69
C ASN A 41 -37.89 -47.21 -14.38
N GLY A 42 -38.90 -47.49 -13.53
CA GLY A 42 -39.26 -48.85 -13.10
C GLY A 42 -38.55 -49.33 -11.83
N ASP A 43 -37.51 -48.65 -11.37
CA ASP A 43 -36.70 -49.05 -10.22
C ASP A 43 -37.27 -48.46 -8.91
N GLU A 44 -38.27 -49.14 -8.34
CA GLU A 44 -38.91 -48.72 -7.09
C GLU A 44 -37.98 -48.82 -5.87
N GLU A 45 -36.97 -49.69 -5.91
CA GLU A 45 -35.97 -49.80 -4.84
C GLU A 45 -35.06 -48.57 -4.80
N ARG A 46 -34.47 -48.21 -5.93
CA ARG A 46 -33.70 -46.97 -6.05
C ARG A 46 -34.56 -45.74 -5.77
N TRP A 47 -35.82 -45.76 -6.19
CA TRP A 47 -36.76 -44.68 -5.86
C TRP A 47 -36.94 -44.54 -4.34
N ARG A 48 -37.14 -45.64 -3.60
CA ARG A 48 -37.23 -45.63 -2.13
C ARG A 48 -35.97 -45.11 -1.45
N LEU A 49 -34.79 -45.43 -1.99
CA LEU A 49 -33.51 -45.00 -1.46
C LEU A 49 -33.21 -43.53 -1.73
N THR A 50 -33.59 -43.01 -2.90
CA THR A 50 -33.14 -41.69 -3.38
C THR A 50 -34.19 -40.58 -3.24
N THR A 51 -35.47 -40.92 -3.12
CA THR A 51 -36.55 -39.93 -3.06
C THR A 51 -36.40 -39.02 -1.83
N PRO A 52 -36.49 -37.68 -2.00
CA PRO A 52 -36.44 -36.73 -0.90
C PRO A 52 -37.57 -36.92 0.12
N ALA A 53 -37.29 -36.54 1.37
CA ALA A 53 -38.31 -36.49 2.41
C ALA A 53 -39.42 -35.48 2.04
N VAL A 54 -40.55 -35.52 2.74
CA VAL A 54 -41.52 -34.44 2.62
C VAL A 54 -40.91 -33.19 3.23
N ALA A 55 -40.83 -32.11 2.46
CA ALA A 55 -40.26 -30.85 2.92
C ALA A 55 -41.11 -30.26 4.05
N VAL A 56 -40.45 -29.90 5.15
CA VAL A 56 -41.02 -29.20 6.30
C VAL A 56 -40.13 -28.01 6.60
N ASP A 57 -40.73 -26.86 6.90
CA ASP A 57 -39.98 -25.64 7.20
C ASP A 57 -39.08 -25.87 8.41
N ARG A 58 -37.83 -25.35 8.35
CA ARG A 58 -36.80 -25.48 9.40
C ARG A 58 -36.35 -26.92 9.71
N GLU A 59 -36.80 -27.93 8.98
CA GLU A 59 -36.36 -29.31 9.14
C GLU A 59 -35.59 -29.82 7.91
N VAL A 60 -34.51 -30.55 8.15
CA VAL A 60 -33.76 -31.26 7.10
C VAL A 60 -33.58 -32.72 7.50
N SER A 61 -34.11 -33.63 6.69
CA SER A 61 -33.95 -35.06 6.92
C SER A 61 -32.62 -35.57 6.36
N LEU A 62 -31.79 -36.10 7.26
CA LEU A 62 -30.56 -36.81 6.92
C LEU A 62 -30.78 -38.33 6.76
N ARG A 63 -32.02 -38.82 6.96
CA ARG A 63 -32.33 -40.25 6.81
C ARG A 63 -32.07 -40.73 5.38
N GLY A 64 -31.75 -42.02 5.25
CA GLY A 64 -31.39 -42.65 3.97
C GLY A 64 -30.02 -42.24 3.43
N LEU A 65 -29.22 -41.49 4.21
CA LEU A 65 -27.79 -41.30 3.96
C LEU A 65 -26.99 -42.26 4.86
N PRO A 66 -25.83 -42.77 4.40
CA PRO A 66 -24.89 -43.50 5.25
C PRO A 66 -24.46 -42.71 6.49
N ASP A 67 -24.26 -43.38 7.63
CA ASP A 67 -23.89 -42.74 8.90
C ASP A 67 -22.62 -41.87 8.80
N ARG A 68 -21.63 -42.32 8.03
CA ARG A 68 -20.42 -41.54 7.72
C ARG A 68 -20.77 -40.20 7.06
N LEU A 69 -21.62 -40.22 6.03
CA LEU A 69 -22.06 -39.00 5.35
C LEU A 69 -22.86 -38.07 6.27
N VAL A 70 -23.71 -38.64 7.13
CA VAL A 70 -24.43 -37.87 8.15
C VAL A 70 -23.44 -37.15 9.06
N ALA A 71 -22.43 -37.84 9.58
CA ALA A 71 -21.40 -37.25 10.43
C ALA A 71 -20.59 -36.16 9.68
N GLU A 72 -20.19 -36.40 8.44
CA GLU A 72 -19.45 -35.45 7.61
C GLU A 72 -20.26 -34.16 7.32
N LEU A 73 -21.54 -34.30 7.02
CA LEU A 73 -22.45 -33.17 6.79
C LEU A 73 -22.70 -32.36 8.07
N LEU A 74 -22.88 -33.02 9.21
CA LEU A 74 -23.02 -32.36 10.51
C LEU A 74 -21.74 -31.63 10.92
N TYR A 75 -20.57 -32.25 10.71
CA TYR A 75 -19.29 -31.60 10.93
C TYR A 75 -19.10 -30.36 10.03
N CYS A 76 -19.49 -30.45 8.76
CA CYS A 76 -19.51 -29.29 7.86
C CYS A 76 -20.38 -28.14 8.41
N LEU A 77 -21.59 -28.45 8.87
CA LEU A 77 -22.46 -27.47 9.51
C LEU A 77 -21.82 -26.85 10.76
N GLN A 78 -21.19 -27.66 11.60
CA GLN A 78 -20.48 -27.20 12.79
C GLN A 78 -19.35 -26.23 12.42
N VAL A 79 -18.49 -26.58 11.45
CA VAL A 79 -17.39 -25.73 10.99
C VAL A 79 -17.88 -24.42 10.38
N ARG A 80 -18.96 -24.47 9.60
CA ARG A 80 -19.57 -23.26 9.01
C ARG A 80 -20.16 -22.36 10.09
N THR A 81 -20.85 -22.93 11.07
CA THR A 81 -21.45 -22.20 12.19
C THR A 81 -20.38 -21.56 13.06
N ALA A 82 -19.30 -22.29 13.38
CA ALA A 82 -18.15 -21.74 14.12
C ALA A 82 -17.43 -20.60 13.38
N ARG A 83 -17.62 -20.48 12.06
CA ARG A 83 -17.13 -19.38 11.24
C ARG A 83 -18.16 -18.27 11.04
N ASP A 84 -19.29 -18.31 11.73
CA ASP A 84 -20.45 -17.41 11.58
C ASP A 84 -21.02 -17.39 10.15
N VAL A 85 -20.83 -18.47 9.39
CA VAL A 85 -21.35 -18.58 8.03
C VAL A 85 -22.77 -19.14 8.09
N LYS A 86 -23.76 -18.29 7.76
CA LYS A 86 -25.16 -18.70 7.70
C LYS A 86 -25.37 -19.82 6.67
N THR A 87 -26.04 -20.89 7.08
CA THR A 87 -26.47 -21.98 6.20
C THR A 87 -27.99 -22.02 6.23
N ARG A 88 -28.63 -21.79 5.08
CA ARG A 88 -30.09 -21.81 4.99
C ARG A 88 -30.58 -23.26 4.88
N ASP A 89 -31.66 -23.57 5.59
CA ASP A 89 -32.25 -24.91 5.67
C ASP A 89 -32.59 -25.49 4.29
N HIS A 90 -33.21 -24.71 3.39
CA HIS A 90 -33.55 -25.15 2.04
C HIS A 90 -32.31 -25.48 1.17
N ARG A 91 -31.19 -24.77 1.37
CA ARG A 91 -29.93 -25.07 0.66
C ARG A 91 -29.30 -26.35 1.19
N PHE A 92 -29.32 -26.52 2.51
CA PHE A 92 -28.81 -27.74 3.13
C PHE A 92 -29.67 -28.97 2.77
N ARG A 93 -31.00 -28.80 2.68
CA ARG A 93 -31.94 -29.83 2.19
C ARG A 93 -31.60 -30.26 0.77
N GLN A 94 -31.43 -29.29 -0.14
CA GLN A 94 -31.02 -29.57 -1.52
C GLN A 94 -29.70 -30.34 -1.58
N ILE A 95 -28.71 -29.99 -0.75
CA ILE A 95 -27.45 -30.74 -0.67
C ILE A 95 -27.69 -32.20 -0.28
N CYS A 96 -28.45 -32.43 0.79
CA CYS A 96 -28.73 -33.78 1.28
C CYS A 96 -29.48 -34.61 0.23
N ASP A 97 -30.45 -34.01 -0.45
CA ASP A 97 -31.23 -34.67 -1.50
C ASP A 97 -30.38 -35.03 -2.73
N ARG A 98 -29.48 -34.14 -3.14
CA ARG A 98 -28.57 -34.38 -4.28
C ARG A 98 -27.49 -35.41 -3.97
N ILE A 99 -26.94 -35.40 -2.75
CA ILE A 99 -25.99 -36.43 -2.32
C ILE A 99 -26.68 -37.80 -2.23
N ARG A 100 -27.93 -37.84 -1.74
CA ARG A 100 -28.70 -39.09 -1.68
C ARG A 100 -28.90 -39.69 -3.07
N LEU A 101 -29.12 -38.88 -4.10
CA LEU A 101 -29.21 -39.36 -5.48
C LEU A 101 -27.90 -40.00 -5.99
N LEU A 102 -26.75 -39.54 -5.49
CA LEU A 102 -25.43 -40.05 -5.87
C LEU A 102 -25.06 -41.38 -5.20
N GLN A 103 -25.68 -41.73 -4.06
CA GLN A 103 -25.41 -42.98 -3.33
C GLN A 103 -23.92 -43.23 -3.02
N ILE A 104 -23.18 -42.15 -2.77
CA ILE A 104 -21.74 -42.20 -2.42
C ILE A 104 -21.53 -42.55 -0.93
N PRO A 105 -20.37 -43.12 -0.57
CA PRO A 105 -20.08 -43.46 0.83
C PRO A 105 -19.53 -42.29 1.67
N SER A 106 -18.98 -41.25 1.03
CA SER A 106 -18.34 -40.10 1.69
C SER A 106 -18.29 -38.88 0.78
N LEU A 107 -18.26 -37.68 1.36
CA LEU A 107 -18.01 -36.43 0.64
C LEU A 107 -16.59 -36.36 0.05
N GLU A 108 -15.65 -37.13 0.60
CA GLU A 108 -14.26 -37.13 0.12
C GLU A 108 -14.13 -37.80 -1.26
N THR A 109 -15.00 -38.76 -1.56
CA THR A 109 -15.03 -39.48 -2.84
C THR A 109 -15.73 -38.71 -3.95
N LEU A 110 -16.35 -37.56 -3.65
CA LEU A 110 -16.95 -36.69 -4.66
C LEU A 110 -15.88 -36.07 -5.54
N GLU A 111 -16.07 -36.15 -6.84
CA GLU A 111 -15.32 -35.36 -7.81
C GLU A 111 -16.11 -34.11 -8.23
N ASP A 112 -15.40 -33.12 -8.76
CA ASP A 112 -16.03 -31.90 -9.25
C ASP A 112 -16.94 -32.15 -10.48
N ALA A 113 -16.71 -33.25 -11.20
CA ALA A 113 -17.58 -33.71 -12.28
C ALA A 113 -18.95 -34.17 -11.75
N ASP A 114 -18.99 -34.90 -10.62
CA ASP A 114 -20.23 -35.38 -9.98
C ASP A 114 -21.11 -34.21 -9.53
N LEU A 115 -20.49 -33.14 -9.04
CA LEU A 115 -21.18 -31.92 -8.62
C LEU A 115 -21.85 -31.18 -9.80
N LYS A 116 -21.28 -31.26 -11.00
CA LYS A 116 -21.88 -30.69 -12.21
C LYS A 116 -23.03 -31.55 -12.73
N GLN A 117 -22.83 -32.88 -12.76
CA GLN A 117 -23.84 -33.82 -13.26
C GLN A 117 -25.12 -33.85 -12.42
N THR A 118 -25.02 -33.57 -11.11
CA THR A 118 -26.19 -33.51 -10.21
C THR A 118 -27.09 -32.29 -10.39
N GLY A 119 -26.72 -31.33 -11.25
CA GLY A 119 -27.46 -30.09 -11.43
C GLY A 119 -27.46 -29.20 -10.18
N MET A 120 -26.45 -29.34 -9.30
CA MET A 120 -26.27 -28.43 -8.17
C MET A 120 -25.93 -27.02 -8.67
N THR A 121 -26.59 -26.02 -8.10
CA THR A 121 -26.25 -24.61 -8.34
C THR A 121 -24.86 -24.28 -7.79
N THR A 122 -24.21 -23.25 -8.34
CA THR A 122 -22.85 -22.83 -7.99
C THR A 122 -22.65 -22.64 -6.48
N ASP A 123 -23.63 -22.08 -5.78
CA ASP A 123 -23.56 -21.86 -4.33
C ASP A 123 -23.54 -23.17 -3.53
N LEU A 124 -24.29 -24.20 -3.94
CA LEU A 124 -24.27 -25.51 -3.30
C LEU A 124 -22.92 -26.21 -3.53
N GLN A 125 -22.36 -26.09 -4.74
CA GLN A 125 -21.04 -26.61 -5.06
C GLN A 125 -19.96 -25.97 -4.17
N MET A 126 -20.06 -24.66 -3.89
CA MET A 126 -19.16 -23.97 -2.97
C MET A 126 -19.28 -24.47 -1.52
N ILE A 127 -20.49 -24.79 -1.05
CA ILE A 127 -20.70 -25.37 0.28
C ILE A 127 -20.02 -26.75 0.37
N ILE A 128 -20.21 -27.60 -0.64
CA ILE A 128 -19.59 -28.94 -0.68
C ILE A 128 -18.06 -28.87 -0.77
N ARG A 129 -17.51 -27.99 -1.61
CA ARG A 129 -16.06 -27.75 -1.65
C ARG A 129 -15.53 -27.31 -0.28
N GLY A 130 -16.25 -26.42 0.40
CA GLY A 130 -15.94 -26.01 1.77
C GLY A 130 -15.99 -27.18 2.77
N ALA A 131 -16.98 -28.06 2.65
CA ALA A 131 -17.11 -29.28 3.45
C ALA A 131 -15.90 -30.21 3.26
N ARG A 132 -15.55 -30.51 2.00
CA ARG A 132 -14.39 -31.35 1.64
C ARG A 132 -13.08 -30.77 2.17
N ILE A 133 -12.91 -29.44 2.11
CA ILE A 133 -11.75 -28.78 2.71
C ILE A 133 -11.73 -28.96 4.24
N ALA A 134 -12.88 -28.78 4.91
CA ALA A 134 -12.97 -28.97 6.35
C ALA A 134 -12.66 -30.41 6.78
N LEU A 135 -13.14 -31.40 6.01
CA LEU A 135 -12.88 -32.82 6.24
C LEU A 135 -11.41 -33.17 6.04
N ARG A 136 -10.77 -32.70 4.96
CA ARG A 136 -9.33 -32.92 4.76
C ARG A 136 -8.47 -32.36 5.90
N ARG A 137 -8.93 -31.30 6.58
CA ARG A 137 -8.26 -30.72 7.74
C ARG A 137 -8.54 -31.48 9.04
N LEU A 138 -9.60 -32.28 9.08
CA LEU A 138 -9.95 -33.06 10.25
C LEU A 138 -8.86 -34.11 10.50
N GLY A 139 -8.19 -34.02 11.65
CA GLY A 139 -7.08 -34.91 12.01
C GLY A 139 -5.75 -34.61 11.31
N SER A 140 -5.67 -33.56 10.49
CA SER A 140 -4.38 -33.12 9.93
C SER A 140 -3.60 -32.31 10.96
N SER A 141 -2.30 -32.57 11.03
CA SER A 141 -1.33 -31.81 11.84
C SER A 141 -0.20 -31.25 10.97
N PRO A 142 0.55 -30.22 11.42
CA PRO A 142 1.72 -29.71 10.69
C PRO A 142 2.72 -30.82 10.30
N GLU A 143 2.87 -31.85 11.13
CA GLU A 143 3.78 -32.98 10.92
C GLU A 143 3.31 -33.91 9.80
N THR A 144 2.00 -34.10 9.66
CA THR A 144 1.41 -34.89 8.56
C THR A 144 1.33 -34.07 7.26
N GLU A 145 1.01 -32.78 7.37
CA GLU A 145 0.83 -31.89 6.23
C GLU A 145 2.15 -31.64 5.49
N ARG A 146 3.26 -31.51 6.24
CA ARG A 146 4.58 -31.25 5.65
C ARG A 146 5.08 -32.36 4.72
N LEU A 147 4.51 -33.56 4.81
CA LEU A 147 4.88 -34.70 3.96
C LEU A 147 4.33 -34.55 2.53
N LYS A 148 3.25 -33.79 2.35
CA LYS A 148 2.61 -33.53 1.04
C LYS A 148 3.46 -32.58 0.19
N ASP A 149 3.16 -32.49 -1.10
CA ASP A 149 3.78 -31.51 -2.02
C ASP A 149 2.95 -30.24 -2.21
N VAL A 150 1.72 -30.23 -1.70
CA VAL A 150 0.88 -29.04 -1.58
C VAL A 150 0.39 -28.98 -0.14
N TRP A 151 0.78 -27.92 0.57
CA TRP A 151 0.46 -27.73 1.98
C TRP A 151 -0.72 -26.78 2.13
N ASP A 152 -1.74 -27.19 2.87
CA ASP A 152 -2.79 -26.30 3.36
C ASP A 152 -2.29 -25.52 4.57
N LEU A 153 -1.99 -24.24 4.36
CA LEU A 153 -1.40 -23.38 5.38
C LEU A 153 -2.34 -23.10 6.55
N VAL A 154 -3.64 -23.41 6.46
CA VAL A 154 -4.54 -23.33 7.61
C VAL A 154 -4.13 -24.28 8.73
N ILE A 155 -3.52 -25.42 8.40
CA ILE A 155 -2.99 -26.37 9.38
C ILE A 155 -1.81 -25.76 10.17
N PHE A 156 -1.10 -24.82 9.55
CA PHE A 156 0.03 -24.09 10.16
C PHE A 156 -0.40 -22.74 10.79
N GLY A 157 -1.71 -22.46 10.91
CA GLY A 157 -2.23 -21.21 11.47
C GLY A 157 -2.19 -20.01 10.51
N HIS A 158 -2.02 -20.26 9.21
CA HIS A 158 -2.00 -19.24 8.16
C HIS A 158 -3.18 -19.44 7.17
N SER A 159 -3.17 -18.76 6.02
CA SER A 159 -4.20 -18.92 4.98
C SER A 159 -3.58 -19.33 3.65
N ARG A 160 -4.40 -19.84 2.72
CA ARG A 160 -3.99 -20.32 1.38
C ARG A 160 -3.12 -21.59 1.44
N THR A 161 -2.37 -21.87 0.37
CA THR A 161 -1.55 -23.07 0.24
C THR A 161 -0.13 -22.73 -0.18
N LEU A 162 0.81 -23.64 0.07
CA LEU A 162 2.13 -23.65 -0.56
C LEU A 162 2.20 -24.83 -1.53
N ASN A 163 2.82 -24.61 -2.69
CA ASN A 163 2.96 -25.63 -3.71
C ASN A 163 4.45 -25.81 -4.06
N PHE A 164 4.94 -27.04 -3.96
CA PHE A 164 6.32 -27.45 -4.24
C PHE A 164 6.45 -28.30 -5.51
N THR A 165 5.36 -28.63 -6.20
CA THR A 165 5.35 -29.60 -7.31
C THR A 165 6.16 -29.15 -8.53
N LYS A 166 6.42 -27.84 -8.65
CA LYS A 166 7.24 -27.23 -9.70
C LYS A 166 8.75 -27.33 -9.47
N ILE A 167 9.19 -27.89 -8.35
CA ILE A 167 10.61 -28.22 -8.13
C ILE A 167 10.81 -29.67 -8.58
N HIS A 168 11.47 -29.89 -9.70
CA HIS A 168 11.54 -31.17 -10.40
C HIS A 168 12.52 -32.18 -9.79
N GLN A 169 13.63 -31.72 -9.22
CA GLN A 169 14.59 -32.59 -8.55
C GLN A 169 14.06 -32.97 -7.16
N ARG A 170 13.78 -34.25 -6.93
CA ARG A 170 13.16 -34.74 -5.68
C ARG A 170 13.96 -34.38 -4.42
N PRO A 171 15.30 -34.57 -4.37
CA PRO A 171 16.10 -34.16 -3.21
C PRO A 171 15.94 -32.66 -2.88
N LEU A 172 15.96 -31.81 -3.91
CA LEU A 172 15.81 -30.37 -3.77
C LEU A 172 14.41 -29.99 -3.25
N ARG A 173 13.36 -30.63 -3.79
CA ARG A 173 11.97 -30.42 -3.33
C ARG A 173 11.83 -30.74 -1.85
N GLU A 174 12.33 -31.89 -1.41
CA GLU A 174 12.27 -32.30 -0.01
C GLU A 174 13.09 -31.36 0.90
N ALA A 175 14.27 -30.92 0.45
CA ALA A 175 15.05 -29.95 1.21
C ALA A 175 14.34 -28.59 1.36
N VAL A 176 13.68 -28.11 0.30
CA VAL A 176 12.89 -26.86 0.35
C VAL A 176 11.64 -27.00 1.23
N LYS A 177 11.00 -28.19 1.25
CA LYS A 177 9.94 -28.51 2.22
C LYS A 177 10.46 -28.43 3.65
N VAL A 178 11.59 -29.07 3.97
CA VAL A 178 12.20 -28.99 5.31
C VAL A 178 12.55 -27.54 5.69
N TRP A 179 13.10 -26.76 4.76
CA TRP A 179 13.35 -25.33 4.96
C TRP A 179 12.06 -24.54 5.23
N ALA A 180 11.00 -24.77 4.45
CA ALA A 180 9.73 -24.07 4.62
C ALA A 180 9.09 -24.36 5.99
N TYR A 181 9.17 -25.61 6.45
CA TYR A 181 8.71 -26.01 7.78
C TYR A 181 9.48 -25.29 8.90
N ASP A 182 10.81 -25.15 8.78
CA ASP A 182 11.64 -24.39 9.72
C ASP A 182 11.33 -22.87 9.67
N GLU A 183 11.03 -22.31 8.50
CA GLU A 183 10.82 -20.88 8.32
C GLU A 183 9.43 -20.39 8.75
N LEU A 184 8.38 -21.19 8.55
CA LEU A 184 6.98 -20.83 8.82
C LEU A 184 6.75 -20.29 10.26
N PRO A 185 7.27 -20.92 11.34
CA PRO A 185 7.10 -20.43 12.71
C PRO A 185 7.62 -19.02 12.97
N ARG A 186 8.50 -18.49 12.10
CA ARG A 186 9.06 -17.12 12.20
C ARG A 186 8.25 -16.08 11.43
N ARG A 187 7.26 -16.50 10.62
CA ARG A 187 6.47 -15.60 9.76
C ARG A 187 5.19 -15.12 10.44
N ARG A 188 4.79 -13.88 10.15
CA ARG A 188 3.63 -13.22 10.74
C ARG A 188 2.87 -12.43 9.67
N GLY A 189 1.62 -12.09 9.97
CA GLY A 189 0.75 -11.28 9.09
C GLY A 189 -0.08 -12.10 8.10
N ARG A 190 -0.87 -11.41 7.26
CA ARG A 190 -1.81 -12.05 6.33
C ARG A 190 -1.15 -12.56 5.03
N ASN A 191 0.02 -12.03 4.68
CA ASN A 191 0.72 -12.30 3.42
C ASN A 191 1.80 -13.39 3.49
N VAL A 192 1.82 -14.20 4.56
CA VAL A 192 2.82 -15.26 4.77
C VAL A 192 2.87 -16.22 3.57
N ALA A 193 1.71 -16.68 3.10
CA ALA A 193 1.62 -17.61 1.97
C ALA A 193 2.27 -17.06 0.70
N SER A 194 1.93 -15.83 0.32
CA SER A 194 2.49 -15.19 -0.88
C SER A 194 4.00 -14.97 -0.76
N SER A 195 4.47 -14.53 0.41
CA SER A 195 5.90 -14.34 0.66
C SER A 195 6.67 -15.65 0.61
N MET A 196 6.17 -16.70 1.25
CA MET A 196 6.72 -18.05 1.22
C MET A 196 6.72 -18.64 -0.19
N GLN A 197 5.61 -18.53 -0.91
CA GLN A 197 5.52 -19.03 -2.29
C GLN A 197 6.46 -18.27 -3.23
N ASN A 198 6.70 -16.97 -3.04
CA ASN A 198 7.66 -16.23 -3.86
C ASN A 198 9.10 -16.69 -3.64
N MET A 199 9.47 -17.06 -2.40
CA MET A 199 10.77 -17.68 -2.12
C MET A 199 10.86 -19.09 -2.73
N ILE A 200 9.79 -19.89 -2.65
CA ILE A 200 9.70 -21.21 -3.29
C ILE A 200 9.81 -21.08 -4.82
N ARG A 201 9.15 -20.09 -5.43
CA ARG A 201 9.28 -19.78 -6.87
C ARG A 201 10.72 -19.47 -7.28
N GLY A 202 11.51 -18.86 -6.40
CA GLY A 202 12.95 -18.71 -6.64
C GLY A 202 13.65 -20.07 -6.81
N MET A 203 13.29 -21.06 -5.98
CA MET A 203 13.79 -22.44 -6.11
C MET A 203 13.19 -23.17 -7.31
N GLU A 204 11.95 -22.87 -7.72
CA GLU A 204 11.39 -23.35 -8.99
C GLU A 204 12.26 -22.87 -10.17
N GLN A 205 12.71 -21.61 -10.16
CA GLN A 205 13.61 -21.09 -11.21
C GLN A 205 14.98 -21.78 -11.22
N LEU A 206 15.56 -22.07 -10.05
CA LEU A 206 16.79 -22.86 -9.97
C LEU A 206 16.55 -24.27 -10.53
N SER A 207 15.45 -24.91 -10.15
CA SER A 207 15.08 -26.25 -10.61
C SER A 207 14.91 -26.32 -12.14
N ASP A 208 14.24 -25.31 -12.72
CA ASP A 208 14.09 -25.16 -14.16
C ASP A 208 15.44 -24.95 -14.85
N SER A 209 16.34 -24.14 -14.26
CA SER A 209 17.69 -23.92 -14.80
C SER A 209 18.49 -25.21 -14.87
N LEU A 210 18.49 -26.00 -13.80
CA LEU A 210 19.17 -27.30 -13.75
C LEU A 210 18.61 -28.28 -14.78
N ARG A 211 17.28 -28.32 -14.95
CA ARG A 211 16.63 -29.18 -15.94
C ARG A 211 17.03 -28.82 -17.37
N LEU A 212 17.15 -27.52 -17.66
CA LEU A 212 17.42 -27.03 -19.02
C LEU A 212 18.90 -27.09 -19.40
N GLN A 213 19.80 -26.98 -18.44
CA GLN A 213 21.24 -26.78 -18.70
C GLN A 213 22.06 -28.07 -18.56
N ARG A 214 21.52 -29.11 -17.94
CA ARG A 214 22.22 -30.37 -17.69
C ARG A 214 21.51 -31.56 -18.33
N GLU A 215 22.29 -32.51 -18.83
CA GLU A 215 21.77 -33.77 -19.38
C GLU A 215 21.07 -34.64 -18.32
N ASP A 216 21.59 -34.66 -17.10
CA ASP A 216 20.99 -35.39 -15.97
C ASP A 216 19.83 -34.61 -15.31
N GLU A 217 19.44 -33.48 -15.89
CA GLU A 217 18.42 -32.56 -15.39
C GLU A 217 18.67 -32.10 -13.93
N GLY A 218 19.91 -32.20 -13.44
CA GLY A 218 20.30 -31.91 -12.06
C GLY A 218 19.84 -32.96 -11.03
N GLN A 219 19.48 -34.17 -11.46
CA GLN A 219 19.10 -35.26 -10.54
C GLN A 219 20.30 -35.82 -9.78
N GLN A 220 21.52 -35.68 -10.30
CA GLN A 220 22.74 -36.15 -9.65
C GLN A 220 23.41 -35.04 -8.84
N LEU A 221 23.05 -34.94 -7.55
CA LEU A 221 23.53 -33.87 -6.66
C LEU A 221 25.07 -33.73 -6.62
N ARG A 222 25.80 -34.85 -6.71
CA ARG A 222 27.27 -34.89 -6.65
C ARG A 222 27.96 -34.24 -7.85
N LEU A 223 27.24 -34.08 -8.96
CA LEU A 223 27.73 -33.43 -10.18
C LEU A 223 27.37 -31.96 -10.26
N LEU A 224 26.59 -31.45 -9.30
CA LEU A 224 26.27 -30.03 -9.20
C LEU A 224 27.49 -29.26 -8.70
N SER A 225 27.68 -28.06 -9.22
CA SER A 225 28.90 -27.28 -9.03
C SER A 225 28.62 -25.78 -9.05
N ARG A 226 29.65 -24.99 -8.81
CA ARG A 226 29.59 -23.53 -9.01
C ARG A 226 29.12 -23.14 -10.42
N THR A 227 29.50 -23.89 -11.46
CA THR A 227 29.14 -23.61 -12.86
C THR A 227 27.62 -23.62 -13.07
N ASP A 228 26.89 -24.49 -12.37
CA ASP A 228 25.44 -24.56 -12.46
C ASP A 228 24.78 -23.32 -11.82
N MET A 229 25.34 -22.80 -10.73
CA MET A 229 24.88 -21.55 -10.11
C MET A 229 25.15 -20.33 -10.99
N VAL A 230 26.31 -20.28 -11.65
CA VAL A 230 26.62 -19.22 -12.63
C VAL A 230 25.64 -19.28 -13.81
N SER A 231 25.38 -20.49 -14.33
CA SER A 231 24.43 -20.71 -15.42
C SER A 231 23.00 -20.31 -15.04
N PHE A 232 22.61 -20.55 -13.78
CA PHE A 232 21.37 -20.02 -13.21
C PHE A 232 21.34 -18.49 -13.20
N CYS A 233 22.38 -17.82 -12.68
CA CYS A 233 22.44 -16.36 -12.66
C CYS A 233 22.35 -15.76 -14.08
N ASN A 234 23.05 -16.34 -15.06
CA ASN A 234 22.99 -15.94 -16.46
C ASN A 234 21.59 -16.12 -17.04
N ARG A 235 20.90 -17.21 -16.72
CA ARG A 235 19.51 -17.42 -17.13
C ARG A 235 18.57 -16.37 -16.54
N ILE A 236 18.71 -16.04 -15.25
CA ILE A 236 17.88 -14.99 -14.63
C ILE A 236 18.18 -13.62 -15.24
N ALA A 237 19.44 -13.33 -15.58
CA ALA A 237 19.81 -12.12 -16.30
C ALA A 237 19.14 -12.05 -17.69
N PHE A 238 19.24 -13.12 -18.48
CA PHE A 238 18.58 -13.21 -19.79
C PHE A 238 17.06 -13.03 -19.71
N LEU A 239 16.40 -13.63 -18.72
CA LEU A 239 14.95 -13.45 -18.51
C LEU A 239 14.59 -12.01 -18.13
N ALA A 240 15.48 -11.30 -17.42
CA ALA A 240 15.28 -9.89 -17.11
C ALA A 240 15.46 -9.01 -18.36
N GLU A 241 16.51 -9.26 -19.15
CA GLU A 241 16.80 -8.50 -20.37
C GLU A 241 15.73 -8.69 -21.45
N THR A 242 15.13 -9.87 -21.52
CA THR A 242 14.01 -10.17 -22.45
C THR A 242 12.66 -9.69 -21.95
N GLY A 243 12.60 -9.00 -20.80
CA GLY A 243 11.38 -8.42 -20.25
C GLY A 243 10.43 -9.42 -19.58
N VAL A 244 10.82 -10.69 -19.44
CA VAL A 244 10.04 -11.69 -18.70
C VAL A 244 10.06 -11.37 -17.20
N PHE A 245 11.18 -10.87 -16.69
CA PHE A 245 11.33 -10.41 -15.30
C PHE A 245 11.67 -8.92 -15.22
N GLY A 246 11.09 -8.24 -14.23
CA GLY A 246 11.56 -6.91 -13.84
C GLY A 246 12.91 -6.97 -13.11
N ALA A 247 13.69 -5.88 -13.16
CA ALA A 247 15.00 -5.78 -12.52
C ALA A 247 14.98 -6.14 -11.02
N HIS A 248 13.99 -5.64 -10.27
CA HIS A 248 13.81 -5.98 -8.85
C HIS A 248 13.46 -7.46 -8.63
N HIS A 249 12.76 -8.09 -9.58
CA HIS A 249 12.45 -9.52 -9.50
C HIS A 249 13.72 -10.37 -9.67
N ARG A 250 14.61 -10.01 -10.61
CA ARG A 250 15.92 -10.65 -10.81
C ARG A 250 16.73 -10.70 -9.52
N VAL A 251 16.90 -9.55 -8.84
CA VAL A 251 17.65 -9.47 -7.58
C VAL A 251 17.04 -10.37 -6.52
N ASN A 252 15.72 -10.31 -6.34
CA ASN A 252 15.03 -11.08 -5.31
C ASN A 252 15.11 -12.58 -5.53
N VAL A 253 14.99 -13.06 -6.77
CA VAL A 253 15.10 -14.49 -7.09
C VAL A 253 16.46 -15.04 -6.66
N ILE A 254 17.56 -14.35 -7.01
CA ILE A 254 18.92 -14.76 -6.63
C ILE A 254 19.10 -14.71 -5.11
N ARG A 255 18.58 -13.67 -4.46
CA ARG A 255 18.61 -13.53 -2.99
C ARG A 255 17.86 -14.65 -2.28
N TYR A 256 16.69 -15.06 -2.79
CA TYR A 256 15.91 -16.16 -2.22
C TYR A 256 16.63 -17.50 -2.37
N VAL A 257 17.15 -17.80 -3.56
CA VAL A 257 17.91 -19.04 -3.80
C VAL A 257 19.12 -19.10 -2.88
N ARG A 258 19.92 -18.03 -2.81
CA ARG A 258 21.06 -17.95 -1.90
C ARG A 258 20.64 -18.20 -0.45
N LYS A 259 19.59 -17.52 0.02
CA LYS A 259 19.09 -17.67 1.40
C LYS A 259 18.72 -19.13 1.70
N ILE A 260 17.97 -19.77 0.80
CA ILE A 260 17.45 -21.12 0.99
C ILE A 260 18.59 -22.15 0.93
N VAL A 261 19.45 -22.09 -0.09
CA VAL A 261 20.58 -23.02 -0.23
C VAL A 261 21.52 -22.94 0.97
N ASN A 262 21.84 -21.72 1.44
CA ASN A 262 22.65 -21.55 2.65
C ASN A 262 21.95 -22.10 3.88
N ARG A 263 20.63 -21.88 4.03
CA ARG A 263 19.87 -22.41 5.16
C ARG A 263 19.81 -23.94 5.15
N ILE A 264 19.65 -24.58 3.97
CA ILE A 264 19.69 -26.04 3.79
C ILE A 264 21.01 -26.62 4.32
N ARG A 265 22.14 -25.97 4.04
CA ARG A 265 23.46 -26.38 4.57
C ARG A 265 23.55 -26.20 6.08
N VAL A 266 23.13 -25.06 6.60
CA VAL A 266 23.14 -24.77 8.05
C VAL A 266 22.24 -25.75 8.83
N MET A 267 21.15 -26.22 8.22
CA MET A 267 20.28 -27.25 8.80
C MET A 267 20.87 -28.66 8.74
N GLY A 268 22.07 -28.83 8.18
CA GLY A 268 22.77 -30.13 8.11
C GLY A 268 22.24 -31.07 7.02
N LEU A 269 21.38 -30.61 6.10
CA LEU A 269 20.71 -31.47 5.13
C LEU A 269 21.66 -32.05 4.06
N THR A 270 22.90 -31.56 3.99
CA THR A 270 23.95 -32.08 3.10
C THR A 270 24.85 -33.14 3.76
N GLY A 271 24.62 -33.46 5.04
CA GLY A 271 25.37 -34.48 5.77
C GLY A 271 25.06 -35.91 5.30
N ALA A 272 25.82 -36.87 5.82
CA ALA A 272 25.62 -38.29 5.52
C ALA A 272 24.22 -38.78 5.94
N GLY A 273 23.54 -39.50 5.06
CA GLY A 273 22.18 -40.02 5.26
C GLY A 273 21.07 -38.97 5.16
N GLN A 274 21.38 -37.73 4.74
CA GLN A 274 20.40 -36.65 4.62
C GLN A 274 19.94 -36.43 3.17
N VAL A 275 18.86 -35.67 3.00
CA VAL A 275 18.16 -35.51 1.71
C VAL A 275 19.02 -34.86 0.62
N MET A 276 20.03 -34.05 0.97
CA MET A 276 20.96 -33.42 0.03
C MET A 276 22.38 -34.00 0.14
N GLU A 277 22.51 -35.26 0.58
CA GLU A 277 23.83 -35.91 0.71
C GLU A 277 24.60 -35.86 -0.62
N GLY A 278 25.87 -35.46 -0.52
CA GLY A 278 26.78 -35.39 -1.66
C GLY A 278 26.70 -34.07 -2.44
N LEU A 279 25.89 -33.09 -2.03
CA LEU A 279 25.88 -31.76 -2.64
C LEU A 279 27.23 -31.03 -2.42
N PRO A 280 28.01 -30.74 -3.48
CA PRO A 280 29.32 -30.12 -3.36
C PRO A 280 29.25 -28.73 -2.71
N ALA A 281 30.29 -28.34 -1.97
CA ALA A 281 30.30 -27.09 -1.19
C ALA A 281 30.23 -25.82 -2.06
N ASP A 282 30.75 -25.91 -3.28
CA ASP A 282 30.82 -24.84 -4.28
C ASP A 282 29.50 -24.61 -5.04
N PHE A 283 28.51 -25.52 -4.91
CA PHE A 283 27.12 -25.25 -5.31
C PHE A 283 26.47 -24.24 -4.35
N ALA A 284 26.89 -22.98 -4.46
CA ALA A 284 26.50 -21.89 -3.59
C ALA A 284 26.48 -20.54 -4.34
N LEU A 285 25.79 -19.56 -3.75
CA LEU A 285 25.76 -18.17 -4.20
C LEU A 285 26.38 -17.28 -3.11
N SER A 286 27.32 -16.45 -3.52
CA SER A 286 27.94 -15.41 -2.70
C SER A 286 27.09 -14.13 -2.68
N VAL A 287 27.52 -13.12 -1.91
CA VAL A 287 26.87 -11.79 -1.95
C VAL A 287 27.15 -11.09 -3.27
N GLU A 288 28.35 -11.29 -3.84
CA GLU A 288 28.80 -10.71 -5.11
C GLU A 288 28.03 -11.25 -6.32
N ASP A 289 27.38 -12.41 -6.19
CA ASP A 289 26.49 -12.96 -7.22
C ASP A 289 25.14 -12.22 -7.32
N ILE A 290 24.79 -11.42 -6.31
CA ILE A 290 23.55 -10.65 -6.30
C ILE A 290 23.82 -9.34 -7.05
N PRO A 291 23.13 -9.08 -8.17
CA PRO A 291 23.30 -7.81 -8.88
C PRO A 291 22.82 -6.66 -8.01
N ASP A 292 23.39 -5.47 -8.23
CA ASP A 292 22.96 -4.26 -7.55
C ASP A 292 21.46 -4.03 -7.76
N GLU A 293 20.80 -3.56 -6.71
CA GLU A 293 19.42 -3.14 -6.85
C GLU A 293 19.39 -1.90 -7.75
N PRO A 294 18.46 -1.85 -8.74
CA PRO A 294 18.20 -0.58 -9.39
C PRO A 294 17.85 0.44 -8.30
N GLU A 295 18.34 1.66 -8.43
CA GLU A 295 17.97 2.71 -7.49
C GLU A 295 16.45 2.82 -7.45
N ASP A 296 15.85 2.48 -6.31
CA ASP A 296 14.41 2.58 -6.15
C ASP A 296 14.07 4.05 -6.01
N THR A 297 13.67 4.68 -7.12
CA THR A 297 13.15 6.03 -7.06
C THR A 297 11.78 5.97 -6.41
N GLU A 298 11.68 6.52 -5.19
CA GLU A 298 10.37 6.80 -4.58
C GLU A 298 9.57 7.84 -5.39
N ALA A 299 10.21 8.47 -6.39
CA ALA A 299 9.62 9.44 -7.30
C ALA A 299 8.42 8.84 -8.05
N GLY A 300 7.28 9.53 -7.96
CA GLY A 300 6.06 9.17 -8.69
C GLY A 300 5.23 8.06 -8.07
N ARG A 301 5.55 7.64 -6.83
CA ARG A 301 4.70 6.75 -6.02
C ARG A 301 3.66 7.49 -5.18
N ASP A 302 3.92 8.76 -4.87
CA ASP A 302 2.96 9.67 -4.26
C ASP A 302 1.92 10.14 -5.28
N LEU A 303 0.73 10.46 -4.77
CA LEU A 303 -0.36 11.01 -5.56
C LEU A 303 -0.32 12.54 -5.48
N PRO A 304 -0.50 13.25 -6.62
CA PRO A 304 -0.62 14.71 -6.63
C PRO A 304 -1.75 15.22 -5.73
N ASP A 305 -1.63 16.47 -5.27
CA ASP A 305 -2.62 17.09 -4.37
C ASP A 305 -4.01 17.20 -5.03
N GLU A 306 -4.08 17.42 -6.35
CA GLU A 306 -5.31 17.40 -7.16
C GLU A 306 -6.02 16.06 -7.07
N VAL A 307 -5.26 14.96 -7.28
CA VAL A 307 -5.78 13.60 -7.21
C VAL A 307 -6.23 13.28 -5.80
N MET A 308 -5.47 13.68 -4.79
CA MET A 308 -5.84 13.48 -3.38
C MET A 308 -7.12 14.23 -3.01
N ARG A 309 -7.30 15.48 -3.48
CA ARG A 309 -8.54 16.25 -3.28
C ARG A 309 -9.74 15.54 -3.89
N GLU A 310 -9.66 15.15 -5.15
CA GLU A 310 -10.76 14.45 -5.84
C GLU A 310 -11.13 13.14 -5.12
N LEU A 311 -10.13 12.40 -4.63
CA LEU A 311 -10.38 11.17 -3.87
C LEU A 311 -11.07 11.45 -2.53
N CYS A 312 -10.69 12.52 -1.82
CA CYS A 312 -11.32 12.90 -0.55
C CYS A 312 -12.77 13.38 -0.75
N ASP A 313 -13.01 14.18 -1.79
CA ASP A 313 -14.34 14.73 -2.11
C ASP A 313 -15.33 13.63 -2.53
N ASN A 314 -14.84 12.49 -3.02
CA ASN A 314 -15.66 11.38 -3.51
C ASN A 314 -15.71 10.15 -2.58
N LEU A 315 -15.31 10.28 -1.31
CA LEU A 315 -15.37 9.18 -0.33
C LEU A 315 -16.79 8.66 -0.08
N ASP A 316 -17.82 9.49 -0.24
CA ASP A 316 -19.22 9.06 -0.11
C ASP A 316 -19.64 8.08 -1.22
N LEU A 317 -19.02 8.13 -2.41
CA LEU A 317 -19.26 7.16 -3.49
C LEU A 317 -18.68 5.78 -3.14
N LEU A 318 -17.56 5.74 -2.41
CA LEU A 318 -17.01 4.50 -1.88
C LEU A 318 -17.97 3.86 -0.87
N GLU A 319 -18.55 4.66 0.03
CA GLU A 319 -19.53 4.15 1.00
C GLU A 319 -20.78 3.58 0.31
N LYS A 320 -21.29 4.28 -0.72
CA LYS A 320 -22.46 3.84 -1.50
C LYS A 320 -22.20 2.57 -2.31
N SER A 321 -21.04 2.46 -2.95
CA SER A 321 -20.69 1.30 -3.79
C SER A 321 -20.23 0.09 -2.98
N SER A 322 -19.73 0.30 -1.75
CA SER A 322 -19.25 -0.75 -0.86
C SER A 322 -19.97 -0.73 0.49
N ASN A 323 -19.39 -0.10 1.51
CA ASN A 323 -19.99 0.15 2.82
C ASN A 323 -19.15 1.17 3.61
N ARG A 324 -19.68 1.59 4.76
CA ARG A 324 -19.04 2.57 5.64
C ARG A 324 -17.68 2.12 6.16
N GLU A 325 -17.50 0.84 6.48
CA GLU A 325 -16.24 0.33 7.01
C GLU A 325 -15.09 0.50 6.00
N PHE A 326 -15.34 0.34 4.70
CA PHE A 326 -14.33 0.57 3.66
C PHE A 326 -14.04 2.06 3.44
N ARG A 327 -15.06 2.93 3.54
CA ARG A 327 -14.85 4.38 3.52
C ARG A 327 -13.93 4.84 4.66
N VAL A 328 -14.29 4.49 5.90
CA VAL A 328 -13.49 4.87 7.08
C VAL A 328 -12.09 4.29 6.98
N ALA A 329 -11.94 3.06 6.49
CA ALA A 329 -10.61 2.49 6.27
C ALA A 329 -9.76 3.33 5.32
N THR A 330 -10.31 3.75 4.18
CA THR A 330 -9.61 4.58 3.18
C THR A 330 -9.24 5.95 3.75
N GLU A 331 -10.15 6.60 4.45
CA GLU A 331 -9.91 7.89 5.12
C GLU A 331 -8.78 7.78 6.14
N LEU A 332 -8.77 6.74 6.97
CA LEU A 332 -7.68 6.48 7.91
C LEU A 332 -6.35 6.19 7.19
N LEU A 333 -6.35 5.52 6.04
CA LEU A 333 -5.12 5.29 5.27
C LEU A 333 -4.53 6.60 4.74
N ILE A 334 -5.38 7.50 4.25
CA ILE A 334 -5.00 8.83 3.76
C ILE A 334 -4.40 9.68 4.90
N ASP A 335 -5.07 9.70 6.06
CA ASP A 335 -4.74 10.58 7.17
C ASP A 335 -3.53 10.12 8.00
N THR A 336 -3.20 8.83 7.99
CA THR A 336 -2.21 8.25 8.92
C THR A 336 -1.01 7.60 8.23
N GLY A 337 -1.11 7.37 6.92
CA GLY A 337 -0.12 6.61 6.14
C GLY A 337 0.14 5.19 6.69
N ARG A 338 -0.74 4.64 7.54
CA ARG A 338 -0.60 3.26 8.04
C ARG A 338 -0.81 2.25 6.91
N ARG A 339 -0.37 1.01 7.13
CA ARG A 339 -0.57 -0.06 6.14
C ARG A 339 -2.04 -0.51 6.15
N PRO A 340 -2.59 -0.97 5.00
CA PRO A 340 -3.96 -1.49 4.93
C PRO A 340 -4.30 -2.51 6.03
N ASP A 341 -3.40 -3.47 6.29
CA ASP A 341 -3.60 -4.48 7.32
C ASP A 341 -3.57 -3.91 8.75
N GLU A 342 -2.80 -2.84 9.00
CA GLU A 342 -2.74 -2.18 10.31
C GLU A 342 -4.08 -1.47 10.59
N ILE A 343 -4.63 -0.76 9.60
CA ILE A 343 -5.93 -0.10 9.71
C ILE A 343 -7.08 -1.11 9.82
N SER A 344 -7.12 -2.12 8.95
CA SER A 344 -8.21 -3.11 8.95
C SER A 344 -8.31 -3.89 10.27
N THR A 345 -7.21 -4.03 11.02
CA THR A 345 -7.17 -4.87 12.24
C THR A 345 -7.31 -4.09 13.55
N LEU A 346 -7.48 -2.76 13.47
CA LEU A 346 -7.64 -1.89 14.63
C LEU A 346 -8.71 -2.41 15.59
N PRO A 347 -8.39 -2.54 16.90
CA PRO A 347 -9.40 -2.84 17.90
C PRO A 347 -10.33 -1.62 18.07
N LEU A 348 -11.51 -1.85 18.66
CA LEU A 348 -12.47 -0.76 18.88
C LEU A 348 -11.87 0.34 19.76
N ASP A 349 -11.10 -0.02 20.80
CA ASP A 349 -10.44 0.87 21.76
C ASP A 349 -9.08 1.42 21.27
N CYS A 350 -8.94 1.63 19.95
CA CYS A 350 -7.73 2.16 19.34
C CYS A 350 -7.45 3.65 19.58
N LEU A 351 -8.21 4.34 20.44
CA LEU A 351 -7.94 5.74 20.79
C LEU A 351 -7.54 5.88 22.25
N THR A 352 -6.50 6.66 22.50
CA THR A 352 -6.05 7.04 23.83
C THR A 352 -5.65 8.51 23.85
N LYS A 353 -5.33 9.04 25.04
CA LYS A 353 -4.78 10.38 25.21
C LYS A 353 -3.28 10.31 25.51
N ASP A 354 -2.53 11.30 25.03
CA ASP A 354 -1.16 11.55 25.48
C ASP A 354 -1.16 12.35 26.81
N PRO A 355 0.03 12.61 27.40
CA PRO A 355 0.13 13.39 28.63
C PRO A 355 -0.47 14.81 28.53
N ASP A 356 -0.49 15.38 27.32
CA ASP A 356 -1.03 16.72 27.04
C ASP A 356 -2.55 16.70 26.76
N GLY A 357 -3.17 15.51 26.80
CA GLY A 357 -4.60 15.32 26.59
C GLY A 357 -5.03 15.23 25.12
N ASN A 358 -4.09 15.23 24.17
CA ASN A 358 -4.36 15.07 22.74
C ASN A 358 -4.62 13.60 22.39
N LEU A 359 -5.47 13.37 21.38
CA LEU A 359 -5.84 12.02 20.96
C LEU A 359 -4.74 11.37 20.11
N VAL A 360 -4.49 10.10 20.41
CA VAL A 360 -3.46 9.26 19.80
C VAL A 360 -4.10 7.96 19.35
N LEU A 361 -3.78 7.55 18.12
CA LEU A 361 -4.13 6.24 17.58
C LEU A 361 -3.19 5.17 18.12
N LEU A 362 -3.76 4.11 18.67
CA LEU A 362 -3.07 2.87 19.03
C LEU A 362 -3.22 1.86 17.91
N TYR A 363 -2.09 1.36 17.41
CA TYR A 363 -2.08 0.38 16.32
C TYR A 363 -0.94 -0.63 16.49
N ASP A 364 -1.09 -1.79 15.84
CA ASP A 364 -0.09 -2.86 15.85
C ASP A 364 0.58 -2.98 14.48
N ASN A 365 1.90 -2.79 14.45
CA ASN A 365 2.71 -3.11 13.27
C ASN A 365 2.99 -4.61 13.24
N SER A 366 2.08 -5.35 12.62
CA SER A 366 2.17 -6.80 12.46
C SER A 366 3.36 -7.24 11.59
N LYS A 367 3.81 -6.41 10.64
CA LYS A 367 4.94 -6.70 9.74
C LYS A 367 6.26 -6.80 10.51
N ASN A 368 6.49 -5.88 11.44
CA ASN A 368 7.74 -5.78 12.21
C ASN A 368 7.58 -6.27 13.66
N TYR A 369 6.42 -6.85 13.99
CA TYR A 369 6.05 -7.33 15.33
C TYR A 369 6.25 -6.27 16.43
N ARG A 370 5.75 -5.05 16.19
CA ARG A 370 5.75 -3.97 17.18
C ARG A 370 4.30 -3.65 17.53
N LEU A 371 3.88 -4.01 18.73
CA LEU A 371 2.50 -3.85 19.21
C LEU A 371 2.36 -2.55 20.01
N GLY A 372 1.13 -2.03 20.10
CA GLY A 372 0.79 -0.87 20.93
C GLY A 372 1.52 0.41 20.53
N ARG A 373 1.76 0.60 19.22
CA ARG A 373 2.40 1.81 18.70
C ARG A 373 1.44 2.98 18.81
N ARG A 374 1.99 4.14 19.14
CA ARG A 374 1.27 5.39 19.38
C ARG A 374 1.52 6.32 18.20
N LEU A 375 0.46 6.76 17.54
CA LEU A 375 0.52 7.73 16.45
C LEU A 375 -0.32 8.96 16.80
N PRO A 376 0.29 10.14 16.96
CA PRO A 376 -0.46 11.39 17.07
C PRO A 376 -1.33 11.60 15.82
N ILE A 377 -2.59 11.96 16.03
CA ILE A 377 -3.56 12.16 14.93
C ILE A 377 -4.27 13.51 15.06
N ALA A 378 -4.75 14.04 13.94
CA ALA A 378 -5.54 15.25 13.92
C ALA A 378 -6.91 15.05 14.60
N LYS A 379 -7.49 16.15 15.12
CA LYS A 379 -8.82 16.13 15.74
C LYS A 379 -9.91 15.62 14.80
N ALA A 380 -9.84 15.94 13.51
CA ALA A 380 -10.75 15.45 12.48
C ALA A 380 -10.71 13.92 12.35
N THR A 381 -9.52 13.33 12.17
CA THR A 381 -9.32 11.88 12.10
C THR A 381 -9.81 11.18 13.38
N ALA A 382 -9.58 11.79 14.55
CA ALA A 382 -10.07 11.25 15.82
C ALA A 382 -11.61 11.27 15.92
N ALA A 383 -12.26 12.29 15.35
CA ALA A 383 -13.72 12.36 15.28
C ALA A 383 -14.31 11.26 14.39
N VAL A 384 -13.68 10.97 13.24
CA VAL A 384 -14.06 9.86 12.35
C VAL A 384 -14.01 8.52 13.10
N ILE A 385 -12.93 8.27 13.84
CA ILE A 385 -12.79 7.06 14.64
C ILE A 385 -13.85 7.01 15.75
N THR A 386 -14.09 8.12 16.44
CA THR A 386 -15.09 8.20 17.53
C THR A 386 -16.50 7.88 17.02
N ALA A 387 -16.92 8.51 15.91
CA ALA A 387 -18.22 8.24 15.30
C ALA A 387 -18.34 6.77 14.83
N GLN A 388 -17.26 6.20 14.30
CA GLN A 388 -17.24 4.79 13.93
C GLN A 388 -17.31 3.88 15.17
N GLN A 389 -16.62 4.21 16.27
CA GLN A 389 -16.70 3.46 17.52
C GLN A 389 -18.13 3.42 18.07
N GLU A 390 -18.82 4.56 18.08
CA GLU A 390 -20.22 4.67 18.52
C GLU A 390 -21.13 3.77 17.70
N ARG A 391 -21.07 3.87 16.37
CA ARG A 391 -21.86 3.02 15.47
C ARG A 391 -21.58 1.53 15.68
N VAL A 392 -20.33 1.14 15.90
CA VAL A 392 -20.00 -0.28 16.13
C VAL A 392 -20.56 -0.77 17.46
N ARG A 393 -20.54 0.05 18.53
CA ARG A 393 -21.17 -0.30 19.81
C ARG A 393 -22.69 -0.45 19.67
N GLU A 394 -23.34 0.43 18.93
CA GLU A 394 -24.78 0.35 18.64
C GLU A 394 -25.14 -0.91 17.84
N ARG A 395 -24.30 -1.27 16.86
CA ARG A 395 -24.52 -2.45 16.01
C ARG A 395 -24.29 -3.77 16.75
N PHE A 396 -23.39 -3.79 17.73
CA PHE A 396 -23.01 -4.99 18.49
C PHE A 396 -23.09 -4.75 20.00
N PRO A 397 -24.29 -4.47 20.55
CA PRO A 397 -24.45 -4.03 21.94
C PRO A 397 -24.08 -5.12 22.96
N ASN A 398 -24.12 -6.39 22.55
CA ASN A 398 -23.87 -7.54 23.43
C ASN A 398 -22.42 -8.04 23.37
N THR A 399 -21.57 -7.47 22.51
CA THR A 399 -20.16 -7.88 22.41
C THR A 399 -19.30 -6.97 23.29
N PRO A 400 -18.44 -7.52 24.17
CA PRO A 400 -17.49 -6.71 24.93
C PRO A 400 -16.62 -5.84 24.02
N THR A 401 -16.42 -4.57 24.39
CA THR A 401 -15.65 -3.59 23.61
C THR A 401 -14.22 -4.05 23.30
N SER A 402 -13.58 -4.77 24.23
CA SER A 402 -12.24 -5.34 24.07
C SER A 402 -12.12 -6.41 22.97
N ARG A 403 -13.25 -7.00 22.55
CA ARG A 403 -13.31 -8.00 21.46
C ARG A 403 -13.72 -7.38 20.13
N LEU A 404 -14.30 -6.18 20.15
CA LEU A 404 -14.81 -5.53 18.94
C LEU A 404 -13.67 -4.97 18.09
N LYS A 405 -13.88 -4.99 16.77
CA LYS A 405 -13.01 -4.32 15.81
C LYS A 405 -13.60 -2.97 15.44
N LEU A 406 -12.75 -1.97 15.19
CA LEU A 406 -13.20 -0.66 14.69
C LEU A 406 -13.91 -0.79 13.35
N LEU A 407 -13.41 -1.71 12.50
CA LEU A 407 -13.90 -1.98 11.16
C LEU A 407 -14.35 -3.44 11.06
N PRO A 408 -15.53 -3.79 11.58
CA PRO A 408 -16.02 -5.17 11.57
C PRO A 408 -16.44 -5.60 10.16
N SER A 409 -16.06 -6.82 9.75
CA SER A 409 -16.51 -7.40 8.47
C SER A 409 -18.04 -7.42 8.38
N PRO A 410 -18.65 -7.02 7.25
CA PRO A 410 -20.09 -7.20 7.04
C PRO A 410 -20.47 -8.66 6.74
N VAL A 411 -19.48 -9.51 6.42
CA VAL A 411 -19.69 -10.91 6.04
C VAL A 411 -19.22 -11.83 7.17
N ALA A 412 -20.07 -12.80 7.52
CA ALA A 412 -19.77 -13.89 8.47
C ALA A 412 -19.17 -13.40 9.80
N ASN A 413 -19.83 -12.42 10.43
CA ASN A 413 -19.34 -11.75 11.63
C ASN A 413 -20.51 -11.32 12.52
N LEU A 414 -21.10 -12.27 13.24
CA LEU A 414 -22.29 -12.04 14.05
C LEU A 414 -22.00 -11.16 15.28
N GLU A 415 -20.79 -11.27 15.83
CA GLU A 415 -20.39 -10.56 17.05
C GLU A 415 -19.58 -9.29 16.80
N GLY A 416 -19.25 -8.94 15.55
CA GLY A 416 -18.42 -7.75 15.26
C GLY A 416 -16.93 -7.91 15.61
N THR A 417 -16.47 -9.14 15.88
CA THR A 417 -15.11 -9.45 16.34
C THR A 417 -14.12 -9.67 15.20
N LYS A 418 -14.61 -9.90 13.97
CA LYS A 418 -13.77 -10.11 12.80
C LYS A 418 -13.55 -8.79 12.05
N PRO A 419 -12.30 -8.44 11.71
CA PRO A 419 -12.02 -7.25 10.91
C PRO A 419 -12.49 -7.41 9.46
N ILE A 420 -12.67 -6.30 8.75
CA ILE A 420 -12.84 -6.31 7.29
C ILE A 420 -11.69 -7.06 6.59
N GLY A 421 -12.02 -7.59 5.42
CA GLY A 421 -11.07 -8.25 4.51
C GLY A 421 -10.14 -7.26 3.80
N SER A 422 -9.57 -7.68 2.67
CA SER A 422 -8.73 -6.80 1.84
C SER A 422 -9.57 -5.64 1.29
N ILE A 423 -9.06 -4.42 1.45
CA ILE A 423 -9.69 -3.19 0.96
C ILE A 423 -9.55 -3.05 -0.57
N GLY A 424 -8.56 -3.74 -1.17
CA GLY A 424 -8.11 -3.48 -2.54
C GLY A 424 -9.17 -3.64 -3.65
N GLU A 425 -10.05 -4.63 -3.56
CA GLU A 425 -11.05 -4.90 -4.60
C GLU A 425 -12.14 -3.82 -4.63
N ALA A 426 -12.74 -3.50 -3.49
CA ALA A 426 -13.74 -2.44 -3.38
C ALA A 426 -13.14 -1.06 -3.67
N HIS A 427 -11.91 -0.81 -3.20
CA HIS A 427 -11.18 0.41 -3.53
C HIS A 427 -10.93 0.53 -5.04
N ARG A 428 -10.59 -0.57 -5.72
CA ARG A 428 -10.40 -0.57 -7.17
C ARG A 428 -11.68 -0.27 -7.92
N ALA A 429 -12.76 -0.96 -7.59
CA ALA A 429 -14.06 -0.72 -8.20
C ALA A 429 -14.52 0.75 -8.01
N TRP A 430 -14.24 1.35 -6.84
CA TRP A 430 -14.53 2.77 -6.59
C TRP A 430 -13.69 3.70 -7.47
N VAL A 431 -12.36 3.54 -7.49
CA VAL A 431 -11.45 4.39 -8.28
C VAL A 431 -11.74 4.29 -9.78
N ASP A 432 -12.00 3.09 -10.29
CA ASP A 432 -12.32 2.88 -11.71
C ASP A 432 -13.67 3.51 -12.08
N GLY A 433 -14.57 3.67 -11.10
CA GLY A 433 -15.87 4.34 -11.26
C GLY A 433 -15.83 5.86 -11.12
N LEU A 434 -14.70 6.47 -10.74
CA LEU A 434 -14.57 7.93 -10.67
C LEU A 434 -14.47 8.55 -12.08
N PRO A 435 -14.87 9.82 -12.27
CA PRO A 435 -14.54 10.58 -13.48
C PRO A 435 -13.03 10.62 -13.74
N ASP A 436 -12.64 10.96 -14.97
CA ASP A 436 -11.22 11.14 -15.29
C ASP A 436 -10.68 12.40 -14.62
N ILE A 437 -9.57 12.22 -13.91
CA ILE A 437 -8.89 13.30 -13.18
C ILE A 437 -7.87 13.91 -14.14
N MET A 438 -8.16 15.09 -14.66
CA MET A 438 -7.31 15.73 -15.66
C MET A 438 -6.11 16.42 -15.00
N MET A 439 -4.90 16.09 -15.45
CA MET A 439 -3.64 16.63 -14.92
C MET A 439 -2.83 17.31 -16.03
N PRO A 440 -2.14 18.42 -15.73
CA PRO A 440 -1.14 18.99 -16.64
C PRO A 440 0.08 18.06 -16.71
N VAL A 441 0.35 17.53 -17.90
CA VAL A 441 1.51 16.66 -18.16
C VAL A 441 2.35 17.27 -19.28
N VAL A 442 3.65 17.42 -19.03
CA VAL A 442 4.60 17.86 -20.06
C VAL A 442 4.86 16.69 -21.01
N VAL A 443 4.56 16.89 -22.29
CA VAL A 443 4.80 15.93 -23.36
C VAL A 443 5.63 16.59 -24.45
N GLU A 444 6.49 15.83 -25.10
CA GLU A 444 7.21 16.31 -26.28
C GLU A 444 6.28 16.23 -27.50
N ALA A 445 6.00 17.37 -28.13
CA ALA A 445 5.29 17.46 -29.39
C ALA A 445 6.11 18.30 -30.36
N ASP A 446 6.41 17.76 -31.54
CA ASP A 446 7.18 18.43 -32.60
C ASP A 446 8.54 18.99 -32.13
N GLY A 447 9.21 18.28 -31.20
CA GLY A 447 10.50 18.68 -30.64
C GLY A 447 10.44 19.83 -29.61
N GLN A 448 9.23 20.24 -29.21
CA GLN A 448 9.01 21.19 -28.12
C GLN A 448 8.31 20.49 -26.94
N LEU A 449 8.73 20.82 -25.72
CA LEU A 449 8.03 20.41 -24.50
C LEU A 449 6.78 21.26 -24.35
N VAL A 450 5.61 20.65 -24.54
CA VAL A 450 4.31 21.29 -24.38
C VAL A 450 3.53 20.65 -23.24
N THR A 451 2.79 21.44 -22.49
CA THR A 451 1.95 20.92 -21.40
C THR A 451 0.57 20.60 -21.96
N LYS A 452 0.10 19.35 -21.79
CA LYS A 452 -1.25 18.93 -22.18
C LYS A 452 -2.02 18.44 -20.96
N MET A 453 -3.32 18.71 -20.93
CA MET A 453 -4.22 18.13 -19.94
C MET A 453 -4.53 16.69 -20.34
N LEU A 454 -4.04 15.73 -19.57
CA LEU A 454 -4.24 14.30 -19.80
C LEU A 454 -4.87 13.64 -18.57
N PRO A 455 -5.68 12.58 -18.76
CA PRO A 455 -6.24 11.84 -17.64
C PRO A 455 -5.12 11.17 -16.83
N PHE A 456 -5.19 11.31 -15.50
CA PHE A 456 -4.27 10.64 -14.60
C PHE A 456 -4.45 9.13 -14.66
N ASP A 457 -3.32 8.41 -14.67
CA ASP A 457 -3.32 6.94 -14.66
C ASP A 457 -3.85 6.41 -13.32
N LYS A 458 -5.13 6.00 -13.33
CA LYS A 458 -5.83 5.43 -12.17
C LYS A 458 -5.16 4.17 -11.60
N SER A 459 -4.31 3.47 -12.37
CA SER A 459 -3.57 2.29 -11.86
C SER A 459 -2.58 2.65 -10.75
N LYS A 460 -2.12 3.91 -10.72
CA LYS A 460 -1.24 4.45 -9.66
C LYS A 460 -1.97 4.77 -8.37
N ILE A 461 -3.29 4.86 -8.39
CA ILE A 461 -4.10 5.09 -7.21
C ILE A 461 -4.40 3.74 -6.57
N PHE A 462 -3.64 3.28 -5.58
CA PHE A 462 -3.93 2.03 -4.85
C PHE A 462 -3.76 2.24 -3.34
N PRO A 463 -4.29 1.36 -2.46
CA PRO A 463 -4.32 1.64 -1.02
C PRO A 463 -2.96 1.94 -0.37
N TYR A 464 -1.87 1.40 -0.91
CA TYR A 464 -0.52 1.66 -0.40
C TYR A 464 0.09 2.96 -0.95
N ALA A 465 -0.43 3.53 -2.04
CA ALA A 465 -0.03 4.85 -2.54
C ALA A 465 -0.32 5.97 -1.53
N TYR A 466 -1.37 5.82 -0.71
CA TYR A 466 -1.66 6.77 0.38
C TYR A 466 -0.55 6.86 1.41
N ARG A 467 0.15 5.75 1.66
CA ARG A 467 1.33 5.72 2.54
C ARG A 467 2.49 6.51 1.94
N HIS A 468 2.77 6.34 0.64
CA HIS A 468 3.80 7.13 -0.05
C HIS A 468 3.43 8.61 -0.07
N SER A 469 2.18 8.94 -0.39
CA SER A 469 1.66 10.31 -0.42
C SER A 469 1.74 10.99 0.94
N PHE A 470 1.39 10.27 2.02
CA PHE A 470 1.54 10.75 3.39
C PHE A 470 3.00 11.04 3.72
N ALA A 471 3.92 10.11 3.42
CA ALA A 471 5.34 10.31 3.69
C ALA A 471 5.93 11.48 2.91
N GLN A 472 5.62 11.56 1.60
CA GLN A 472 6.12 12.60 0.72
C GLN A 472 5.66 13.98 1.17
N ARG A 473 4.37 14.14 1.53
CA ARG A 473 3.84 15.41 2.06
C ARG A 473 4.61 15.90 3.29
N HIS A 474 5.00 14.99 4.19
CA HIS A 474 5.77 15.35 5.39
C HIS A 474 7.24 15.65 5.07
N ALA A 475 7.84 14.93 4.12
CA ALA A 475 9.17 15.25 3.61
C ALA A 475 9.20 16.64 2.95
N ASP A 476 8.19 16.95 2.13
CA ASP A 476 8.02 18.24 1.46
C ASP A 476 7.74 19.38 2.46
N ALA A 477 7.10 19.08 3.60
CA ALA A 477 6.96 19.98 4.74
C ALA A 477 8.25 20.13 5.58
N ASN A 478 9.36 19.53 5.14
CA ASN A 478 10.68 19.61 5.76
C ASN A 478 10.70 19.11 7.22
N ILE A 479 9.86 18.12 7.55
CA ILE A 479 9.95 17.38 8.81
C ILE A 479 11.32 16.69 8.88
N ALA A 480 11.91 16.57 10.07
CA ALA A 480 13.20 15.92 10.23
C ALA A 480 13.14 14.42 9.84
N PRO A 481 14.15 13.87 9.14
CA PRO A 481 14.11 12.48 8.65
C PRO A 481 13.90 11.40 9.72
N ASP A 482 14.46 11.61 10.92
CA ASP A 482 14.27 10.75 12.09
C ASP A 482 12.83 10.80 12.63
N VAL A 483 12.24 12.01 12.69
CA VAL A 483 10.83 12.19 13.07
C VAL A 483 9.89 11.53 12.05
N LEU A 484 10.15 11.68 10.75
CA LEU A 484 9.37 10.99 9.72
C LEU A 484 9.57 9.47 9.75
N MET A 485 10.79 8.99 10.06
CA MET A 485 11.06 7.57 10.25
C MET A 485 10.21 6.98 11.39
N ASP A 486 10.10 7.70 12.52
CA ASP A 486 9.26 7.32 13.65
C ASP A 486 7.78 7.40 13.31
N LEU A 487 7.34 8.47 12.64
CA LEU A 487 5.96 8.63 12.18
C LEU A 487 5.56 7.48 11.25
N MET A 488 6.42 7.12 10.31
CA MET A 488 6.21 6.02 9.37
C MET A 488 6.45 4.64 9.98
N ASP A 489 7.01 4.56 11.19
CA ASP A 489 7.37 3.32 11.88
C ASP A 489 8.31 2.43 11.04
N HIS A 490 9.28 3.09 10.41
CA HIS A 490 10.40 2.48 9.70
C HIS A 490 11.49 2.02 10.68
N ARG A 491 12.23 0.97 10.33
CA ARG A 491 13.36 0.48 11.14
C ARG A 491 14.69 1.11 10.73
N GLU A 492 14.82 1.42 9.45
CA GLU A 492 16.05 1.91 8.86
C GLU A 492 15.79 3.27 8.24
N LEU A 493 16.69 4.21 8.52
CA LEU A 493 16.60 5.57 8.00
C LEU A 493 16.70 5.60 6.47
N SER A 494 17.43 4.66 5.87
CA SER A 494 17.56 4.47 4.42
C SER A 494 16.20 4.37 3.71
N THR A 495 15.22 3.71 4.33
CA THR A 495 13.86 3.59 3.77
C THR A 495 13.15 4.95 3.73
N THR A 496 13.36 5.79 4.74
CA THR A 496 12.75 7.13 4.81
C THR A 496 13.48 8.13 3.91
N GLN A 497 14.80 7.98 3.73
CA GLN A 497 15.61 8.87 2.90
C GLN A 497 15.13 8.95 1.44
N GLY A 498 14.49 7.89 0.92
CA GLY A 498 13.91 7.88 -0.43
C GLY A 498 12.99 9.07 -0.69
N TYR A 499 12.09 9.41 0.26
CA TYR A 499 11.16 10.53 0.10
C TYR A 499 11.85 11.89 0.06
N TYR A 500 12.96 12.05 0.80
CA TYR A 500 13.74 13.29 0.77
C TYR A 500 14.51 13.45 -0.53
N ARG A 501 14.97 12.37 -1.16
CA ARG A 501 15.62 12.45 -2.49
C ARG A 501 14.63 13.03 -3.52
N VAL A 502 13.38 12.57 -3.51
CA VAL A 502 12.30 13.11 -4.35
C VAL A 502 12.06 14.58 -4.06
N SER A 503 11.96 14.98 -2.77
CA SER A 503 11.80 16.40 -2.41
C SER A 503 12.97 17.25 -2.89
N GLN A 504 14.21 16.73 -2.81
CA GLN A 504 15.40 17.43 -3.28
C GLN A 504 15.40 17.56 -4.81
N GLU A 505 15.06 16.51 -5.56
CA GLU A 505 14.92 16.55 -7.02
C GLU A 505 13.86 17.58 -7.45
N ARG A 506 12.64 17.51 -6.90
CA ARG A 506 11.57 18.49 -7.15
C ARG A 506 12.00 19.91 -6.81
N ARG A 507 12.71 20.09 -5.69
CA ARG A 507 13.23 21.39 -5.28
C ARG A 507 14.29 21.89 -6.24
N ARG A 508 15.20 21.03 -6.73
CA ARG A 508 16.21 21.39 -7.73
C ARG A 508 15.54 21.86 -9.01
N GLU A 509 14.57 21.12 -9.53
CA GLU A 509 13.80 21.50 -10.72
C GLU A 509 13.09 22.85 -10.52
N ALA A 510 12.46 23.06 -9.36
CA ALA A 510 11.82 24.34 -9.04
C ALA A 510 12.82 25.50 -8.94
N VAL A 511 13.99 25.28 -8.33
CA VAL A 511 15.08 26.26 -8.27
C VAL A 511 15.59 26.58 -9.68
N ASP A 512 15.75 25.58 -10.56
CA ASP A 512 16.18 25.79 -11.94
C ASP A 512 15.17 26.64 -12.73
N ARG A 513 13.87 26.36 -12.60
CA ARG A 513 12.80 27.15 -13.22
C ARG A 513 12.80 28.60 -12.73
N VAL A 514 12.91 28.83 -11.42
CA VAL A 514 12.96 30.18 -10.84
C VAL A 514 14.25 30.91 -11.21
N THR A 515 15.38 30.20 -11.28
CA THR A 515 16.68 30.79 -11.63
C THR A 515 16.77 31.16 -13.11
N ALA A 516 16.01 30.50 -13.99
CA ALA A 516 15.85 30.94 -15.38
C ALA A 516 15.26 32.36 -15.48
N LEU A 517 14.59 32.83 -14.43
CA LEU A 517 14.04 34.18 -14.25
C LEU A 517 14.82 34.97 -13.18
N GLN A 518 16.15 34.90 -13.20
CA GLN A 518 17.01 35.68 -12.32
C GLN A 518 17.45 37.01 -12.95
N PHE A 519 17.39 38.07 -12.15
CA PHE A 519 17.68 39.46 -12.51
C PHE A 519 18.83 40.05 -11.70
N ASP A 520 19.63 40.92 -12.33
CA ASP A 520 20.59 41.76 -11.63
C ASP A 520 19.91 42.97 -10.97
N ARG A 521 20.68 43.77 -10.22
CA ARG A 521 20.19 45.02 -9.61
C ARG A 521 19.62 46.06 -10.60
N ARG A 522 19.89 45.93 -11.91
CA ARG A 522 19.40 46.84 -12.96
C ARG A 522 18.13 46.29 -13.63
N GLY A 523 17.73 45.06 -13.31
CA GLY A 523 16.59 44.38 -13.92
C GLY A 523 16.94 43.69 -15.24
N ASN A 524 18.21 43.44 -15.53
CA ASN A 524 18.62 42.63 -16.68
C ASN A 524 18.61 41.15 -16.31
N ARG A 525 18.20 40.27 -17.24
CA ARG A 525 18.36 38.83 -17.06
C ARG A 525 19.83 38.46 -17.03
N VAL A 526 20.23 37.73 -16.00
CA VAL A 526 21.64 37.34 -15.78
C VAL A 526 21.92 35.95 -16.35
N TRP A 527 20.89 35.17 -16.64
CA TRP A 527 21.03 33.82 -17.15
C TRP A 527 20.51 33.69 -18.59
N ARG A 528 21.40 33.37 -19.55
CA ARG A 528 21.02 32.93 -20.90
C ARG A 528 21.79 31.66 -21.25
N LYS A 529 21.02 30.61 -21.59
CA LYS A 529 21.41 29.24 -21.99
C LYS A 529 22.12 28.40 -20.92
N ALA A 530 21.34 27.66 -20.13
CA ALA A 530 21.81 26.40 -19.55
C ALA A 530 20.73 25.34 -19.78
N GLN A 531 20.85 24.66 -20.90
CA GLN A 531 20.17 23.39 -21.12
C GLN A 531 20.95 22.37 -20.28
N ALA A 532 20.29 21.79 -19.27
CA ALA A 532 20.80 20.79 -18.33
C ALA A 532 22.04 21.22 -17.51
N MET A 533 21.82 21.73 -16.30
CA MET A 533 22.91 21.90 -15.33
C MET A 533 23.41 20.53 -14.87
N LEU A 534 24.73 20.31 -14.96
CA LEU A 534 25.42 19.19 -14.30
C LEU A 534 25.34 19.37 -12.78
N ASP A 535 25.19 18.28 -12.01
CA ASP A 535 25.10 18.28 -10.53
C ASP A 535 26.17 19.15 -9.82
N SER A 536 27.35 19.31 -10.44
CA SER A 536 28.46 20.12 -9.91
C SER A 536 28.18 21.63 -9.87
N GLU A 537 27.32 22.17 -10.73
CA GLU A 537 26.96 23.59 -10.74
C GLU A 537 25.99 23.96 -9.61
N HIS A 538 25.06 23.06 -9.25
CA HIS A 538 24.18 23.25 -8.09
C HIS A 538 24.96 23.31 -6.78
N VAL A 539 25.97 22.45 -6.61
CA VAL A 539 26.86 22.49 -5.44
C VAL A 539 27.69 23.77 -5.42
N ARG A 540 28.21 24.21 -6.58
CA ARG A 540 28.94 25.49 -6.68
C ARG A 540 28.08 26.68 -6.30
N ARG A 541 26.80 26.71 -6.72
CA ARG A 541 25.87 27.77 -6.31
C ARG A 541 25.58 27.72 -4.80
N ALA A 542 25.26 26.55 -4.25
CA ALA A 542 25.00 26.40 -2.82
C ALA A 542 26.18 26.84 -1.93
N ILE A 543 27.41 26.73 -2.42
CA ILE A 543 28.63 27.19 -1.72
C ILE A 543 28.97 28.66 -2.06
N GLY A 544 28.61 29.13 -3.27
CA GLY A 544 29.00 30.42 -3.83
C GLY A 544 28.01 31.57 -3.66
N GLU A 545 26.89 31.34 -2.97
CA GLU A 545 25.86 32.35 -2.73
C GLU A 545 25.35 32.34 -1.29
N VAL A 546 24.86 33.49 -0.81
CA VAL A 546 24.19 33.60 0.48
C VAL A 546 22.87 34.35 0.34
N ALA A 547 21.81 33.86 0.99
CA ALA A 547 20.50 34.50 0.97
C ALA A 547 20.57 35.88 1.64
N THR A 548 19.87 36.85 1.05
CA THR A 548 19.67 38.20 1.58
C THR A 548 18.17 38.46 1.76
N ALA A 549 17.80 39.63 2.31
CA ALA A 549 16.41 39.97 2.58
C ALA A 549 15.49 39.92 1.34
N TYR A 550 16.03 40.25 0.16
CA TYR A 550 15.23 40.43 -1.07
C TYR A 550 15.84 39.73 -2.29
N GLY A 551 16.74 38.76 -2.08
CA GLY A 551 17.48 38.11 -3.16
C GLY A 551 18.67 37.33 -2.62
N ILE A 552 19.73 37.20 -3.41
CA ILE A 552 20.98 36.52 -3.04
C ILE A 552 22.20 37.42 -3.27
N CYS A 553 23.28 37.12 -2.55
CA CYS A 553 24.58 37.78 -2.68
C CYS A 553 25.63 36.78 -3.20
N LEU A 554 26.38 37.20 -4.21
CA LEU A 554 27.46 36.43 -4.84
C LEU A 554 28.86 36.98 -4.53
N GLU A 555 28.99 37.83 -3.50
CA GLU A 555 30.29 38.42 -3.15
C GLU A 555 31.10 37.41 -2.32
N PRO A 556 32.27 36.94 -2.80
CA PRO A 556 32.98 35.81 -2.20
C PRO A 556 33.31 35.97 -0.71
N HIS A 557 33.68 37.18 -0.27
CA HIS A 557 34.05 37.42 1.13
C HIS A 557 32.84 37.37 2.06
N ASN A 558 31.72 37.97 1.66
CA ASN A 558 30.48 37.96 2.39
C ASN A 558 29.82 36.58 2.38
N VAL A 559 29.94 35.83 1.29
CA VAL A 559 29.51 34.42 1.23
C VAL A 559 30.33 33.57 2.19
N ALA A 560 31.66 33.70 2.21
CA ALA A 560 32.54 33.01 3.16
C ALA A 560 32.21 33.35 4.62
N ALA A 561 31.73 34.58 4.87
CA ALA A 561 31.27 35.04 6.18
C ALA A 561 29.79 34.72 6.49
N GLY A 562 29.13 33.87 5.70
CA GLY A 562 27.73 33.48 5.92
C GLY A 562 26.74 34.66 5.87
N GLY A 563 27.05 35.70 5.10
CA GLY A 563 26.21 36.90 4.94
C GLY A 563 26.40 37.97 6.02
N GLN A 564 27.33 37.78 6.98
CA GLN A 564 27.50 38.66 8.14
C GLN A 564 28.55 39.77 7.95
N SER A 565 29.31 39.77 6.85
CA SER A 565 30.44 40.70 6.63
C SER A 565 30.17 41.78 5.57
N CYS A 566 28.92 41.95 5.14
CA CYS A 566 28.58 42.88 4.06
C CYS A 566 28.81 44.36 4.47
N PRO A 567 29.64 45.12 3.74
CA PRO A 567 29.89 46.54 4.04
C PRO A 567 28.70 47.45 3.72
N LEU A 568 27.83 47.04 2.78
CA LEU A 568 26.68 47.81 2.31
C LEU A 568 25.41 47.63 3.15
N ARG A 569 25.45 46.83 4.23
CA ARG A 569 24.41 46.59 5.26
C ARG A 569 22.97 46.95 4.82
N PHE A 570 22.20 45.94 4.40
CA PHE A 570 20.79 46.04 3.99
C PHE A 570 20.47 46.86 2.72
N ARG A 571 21.47 47.45 2.04
CA ARG A 571 21.27 48.15 0.74
C ARG A 571 21.61 47.29 -0.48
N CYS A 572 21.17 46.03 -0.48
CA CYS A 572 21.56 45.03 -1.49
C CYS A 572 21.20 45.45 -2.93
N VAL A 573 20.07 46.13 -3.14
CA VAL A 573 19.63 46.63 -4.46
C VAL A 573 20.61 47.65 -5.09
N GLY A 574 21.52 48.20 -4.31
CA GLY A 574 22.62 49.05 -4.79
C GLY A 574 23.88 48.31 -5.24
N CYS A 575 24.02 47.02 -4.89
CA CYS A 575 25.26 46.24 -5.06
C CYS A 575 25.31 45.48 -6.39
N ASP A 576 26.47 45.45 -7.05
CA ASP A 576 26.67 44.67 -8.29
C ASP A 576 26.67 43.15 -8.06
N HIS A 577 26.88 42.68 -6.82
CA HIS A 577 26.82 41.26 -6.46
C HIS A 577 25.41 40.77 -6.07
N PHE A 578 24.41 41.67 -6.08
CA PHE A 578 23.03 41.31 -5.76
C PHE A 578 22.32 40.71 -6.96
N ARG A 579 21.59 39.62 -6.72
CA ARG A 579 20.67 39.01 -7.69
C ARG A 579 19.32 38.80 -7.02
N THR A 580 18.25 38.89 -7.78
CA THR A 580 16.89 38.51 -7.34
C THR A 580 16.25 37.62 -8.38
N ASP A 581 15.21 36.91 -8.01
CA ASP A 581 14.40 36.10 -8.91
C ASP A 581 12.90 36.33 -8.61
N VAL A 582 12.02 35.72 -9.41
CA VAL A 582 10.57 35.84 -9.29
C VAL A 582 10.03 35.42 -7.93
N SER A 583 10.71 34.52 -7.20
CA SER A 583 10.24 34.07 -5.89
C SER A 583 10.40 35.13 -4.79
N TYR A 584 11.21 36.17 -5.00
CA TYR A 584 11.35 37.32 -4.08
C TYR A 584 10.40 38.48 -4.43
N LEU A 585 9.56 38.36 -5.47
CA LEU A 585 8.64 39.42 -5.89
C LEU A 585 7.73 39.90 -4.74
N PRO A 586 7.06 39.04 -3.95
CA PRO A 586 6.26 39.49 -2.81
C PRO A 586 7.07 40.26 -1.75
N ASP A 587 8.34 39.89 -1.57
CA ASP A 587 9.23 40.52 -0.60
C ASP A 587 9.70 41.90 -1.08
N LEU A 588 9.96 42.05 -2.38
CA LEU A 588 10.25 43.32 -3.03
C LEU A 588 9.05 44.28 -2.99
N GLU A 589 7.83 43.79 -3.23
CA GLU A 589 6.60 44.60 -3.14
C GLU A 589 6.34 45.10 -1.73
N ARG A 590 6.56 44.22 -0.73
CA ARG A 590 6.51 44.61 0.68
C ARG A 590 7.59 45.64 1.00
N TYR A 591 8.81 45.44 0.53
CA TYR A 591 9.91 46.39 0.74
C TYR A 591 9.57 47.78 0.17
N LEU A 592 9.06 47.84 -1.06
CA LEU A 592 8.61 49.09 -1.66
C LEU A 592 7.51 49.77 -0.83
N SER A 593 6.53 48.99 -0.37
CA SER A 593 5.43 49.50 0.46
C SER A 593 5.94 50.09 1.77
N ASP A 594 6.92 49.44 2.41
CA ASP A 594 7.52 49.91 3.65
C ASP A 594 8.39 51.17 3.44
N LEU A 595 9.12 51.27 2.32
CA LEU A 595 9.87 52.49 1.96
C LEU A 595 8.93 53.68 1.75
N LEU A 596 7.82 53.49 1.03
CA LEU A 596 6.84 54.55 0.78
C LEU A 596 6.15 54.99 2.07
N ARG A 597 5.71 54.03 2.89
CA ARG A 597 5.11 54.31 4.21
C ARG A 597 6.08 55.04 5.14
N SER A 598 7.35 54.62 5.18
CA SER A 598 8.37 55.25 6.02
C SER A 598 8.67 56.66 5.56
N ARG A 599 8.73 56.88 4.24
CA ARG A 599 8.91 58.22 3.67
C ARG A 599 7.72 59.14 3.96
N GLU A 600 6.49 58.68 3.81
CA GLU A 600 5.29 59.44 4.16
C GLU A 600 5.25 59.81 5.65
N ARG A 601 5.58 58.86 6.53
CA ARG A 601 5.67 59.10 7.98
C ARG A 601 6.75 60.10 8.37
N LEU A 602 7.90 60.10 7.70
CA LEU A 602 8.98 61.06 8.00
C LEU A 602 8.74 62.44 7.40
N LEU A 603 7.94 62.54 6.34
CA LEU A 603 7.50 63.80 5.74
C LEU A 603 6.27 64.40 6.44
N SER A 604 5.53 63.62 7.24
CA SER A 604 4.38 64.07 8.02
C SER A 604 4.75 64.24 9.49
N VAL A 605 4.55 65.46 10.02
CA VAL A 605 4.61 65.87 11.46
C VAL A 605 5.54 65.03 12.37
N PHE A 606 6.74 64.70 11.89
CA PHE A 606 7.76 64.00 12.67
C PHE A 606 8.82 65.02 13.07
N GLU A 607 8.77 65.45 14.33
CA GLU A 607 9.75 66.36 14.90
C GLU A 607 11.07 65.62 15.13
N ALA A 608 12.07 65.94 14.31
CA ALA A 608 13.43 65.46 14.40
C ALA A 608 14.36 66.52 13.82
N ASP A 609 15.61 66.54 14.27
CA ASP A 609 16.65 67.41 13.71
C ASP A 609 16.81 67.14 12.21
N ASP A 610 17.11 68.18 11.43
CA ASP A 610 17.18 68.09 9.97
C ASP A 610 18.22 67.08 9.46
N TRP A 611 19.33 66.91 10.19
CA TRP A 611 20.35 65.90 9.85
C TRP A 611 19.80 64.47 10.03
N ALA A 612 19.11 64.19 11.13
CA ALA A 612 18.52 62.88 11.40
C ALA A 612 17.36 62.59 10.44
N ARG A 613 16.53 63.60 10.14
CA ARG A 613 15.44 63.49 9.16
C ARG A 613 15.98 63.19 7.76
N SER A 614 17.02 63.89 7.32
CA SER A 614 17.63 63.67 6.00
C SER A 614 18.32 62.32 5.85
N GLU A 615 18.93 61.77 6.90
CA GLU A 615 19.50 60.42 6.88
C GLU A 615 18.44 59.31 6.99
N ALA A 616 17.33 59.58 7.68
CA ALA A 616 16.24 58.63 7.88
C ALA A 616 15.37 58.44 6.65
N ILE A 617 15.18 59.50 5.86
CA ILE A 617 14.27 59.49 4.71
C ILE A 617 14.80 58.49 3.68
N PRO A 618 14.01 57.48 3.29
CA PRO A 618 14.36 56.58 2.19
C PRO A 618 14.69 57.37 0.92
N SER A 619 15.79 57.02 0.26
CA SER A 619 16.24 57.76 -0.92
C SER A 619 15.32 57.54 -2.12
N GLU A 620 15.09 58.60 -2.91
CA GLU A 620 14.33 58.48 -4.16
C GLU A 620 15.00 57.55 -5.17
N GLU A 621 16.33 57.47 -5.13
CA GLU A 621 17.10 56.55 -5.94
C GLU A 621 16.75 55.09 -5.61
N GLU A 622 16.67 54.75 -4.32
CA GLU A 622 16.33 53.42 -3.86
C GLU A 622 14.89 53.04 -4.21
N ILE A 623 13.92 53.91 -3.94
CA ILE A 623 12.51 53.70 -4.30
C ILE A 623 12.37 53.46 -5.82
N ARG A 624 13.05 54.28 -6.64
CA ARG A 624 13.00 54.15 -8.10
C ARG A 624 13.63 52.85 -8.60
N ARG A 625 14.73 52.41 -7.99
CA ARG A 625 15.40 51.14 -8.34
C ARG A 625 14.55 49.94 -7.98
N VAL A 626 13.96 49.91 -6.78
CA VAL A 626 13.06 48.82 -6.37
C VAL A 626 11.82 48.77 -7.26
N ARG A 627 11.18 49.92 -7.55
CA ARG A 627 10.04 49.99 -8.49
C ARG A 627 10.40 49.46 -9.87
N ARG A 628 11.54 49.87 -10.42
CA ARG A 628 12.00 49.39 -11.73
C ARG A 628 12.20 47.89 -11.74
N LEU A 629 12.81 47.35 -10.68
CA LEU A 629 13.07 45.92 -10.55
C LEU A 629 11.76 45.13 -10.48
N ILE A 630 10.80 45.56 -9.66
CA ILE A 630 9.44 44.95 -9.59
C ILE A 630 8.76 44.98 -10.95
N ASN A 631 8.75 46.12 -11.63
CA ASN A 631 8.10 46.25 -12.93
C ASN A 631 8.75 45.35 -14.00
N ARG A 632 10.07 45.18 -13.96
CA ARG A 632 10.77 44.26 -14.87
C ARG A 632 10.41 42.80 -14.59
N VAL A 633 10.40 42.40 -13.32
CA VAL A 633 10.01 41.04 -12.92
C VAL A 633 8.56 40.75 -13.33
N LYS A 634 7.64 41.71 -13.17
CA LYS A 634 6.24 41.56 -13.58
C LYS A 634 6.06 41.50 -15.10
N ALA A 635 6.70 42.40 -15.86
CA ALA A 635 6.61 42.38 -17.31
C ALA A 635 7.08 41.03 -17.89
N ASP A 636 8.18 40.50 -17.37
CA ASP A 636 8.70 39.20 -17.77
C ASP A 636 7.80 38.01 -17.37
N LEU A 637 6.94 38.16 -16.34
CA LEU A 637 5.91 37.19 -15.98
C LEU A 637 4.65 37.32 -16.84
N ASP A 638 4.29 38.54 -17.23
CA ASP A 638 3.14 38.84 -18.10
C ASP A 638 3.40 38.43 -19.56
N ASP A 639 4.67 38.34 -19.98
CA ASP A 639 5.10 37.85 -21.30
C ASP A 639 5.01 36.32 -21.44
N LEU A 640 4.72 35.59 -20.36
CA LEU A 640 4.60 34.12 -20.35
C LEU A 640 3.18 33.66 -20.72
N SER A 641 3.05 32.44 -21.24
CA SER A 641 1.72 31.83 -21.40
C SER A 641 1.05 31.59 -20.05
N GLU A 642 -0.29 31.45 -20.02
CA GLU A 642 -1.02 31.13 -18.78
C GLU A 642 -0.49 29.82 -18.14
N GLU A 643 -0.09 28.85 -18.96
CA GLU A 643 0.47 27.59 -18.51
C GLU A 643 1.89 27.73 -17.95
N GLU A 644 2.77 28.47 -18.64
CA GLU A 644 4.14 28.74 -18.16
C GLU A 644 4.12 29.51 -16.84
N ARG A 645 3.20 30.48 -16.73
CA ARG A 645 2.98 31.25 -15.51
C ARG A 645 2.54 30.36 -14.35
N ALA A 646 1.58 29.45 -14.56
CA ALA A 646 1.13 28.52 -13.52
C ALA A 646 2.28 27.63 -13.01
N GLN A 647 3.14 27.13 -13.90
CA GLN A 647 4.31 26.32 -13.53
C GLN A 647 5.36 27.10 -12.73
N ILE A 648 5.55 28.38 -13.06
CA ILE A 648 6.47 29.26 -12.34
C ILE A 648 5.89 29.62 -10.96
N GLU A 649 4.59 29.89 -10.85
CA GLU A 649 3.92 30.12 -9.57
C GLU A 649 4.02 28.90 -8.65
N GLU A 650 3.86 27.69 -9.19
CA GLU A 650 4.10 26.43 -8.46
C GLU A 650 5.56 26.30 -8.00
N ALA A 651 6.52 26.53 -8.90
CA ALA A 651 7.95 26.47 -8.58
C ALA A 651 8.33 27.51 -7.51
N VAL A 652 7.77 28.73 -7.58
CA VAL A 652 7.92 29.77 -6.55
C VAL A 652 7.38 29.28 -5.20
N ALA A 653 6.21 28.63 -5.18
CA ALA A 653 5.66 28.08 -3.94
C ALA A 653 6.55 26.98 -3.34
N VAL A 654 7.12 26.09 -4.16
CA VAL A 654 8.09 25.07 -3.72
C VAL A 654 9.35 25.71 -3.14
N VAL A 655 9.96 26.67 -3.84
CA VAL A 655 11.20 27.35 -3.39
C VAL A 655 10.96 28.14 -2.10
N ARG A 656 9.82 28.83 -1.97
CA ARG A 656 9.48 29.62 -0.77
C ARG A 656 9.20 28.75 0.45
N ARG A 657 8.54 27.60 0.32
CA ARG A 657 8.32 26.64 1.44
C ARG A 657 9.64 26.18 2.07
N GLY A 658 10.68 26.05 1.25
CA GLY A 658 12.00 25.62 1.69
C GLY A 658 12.90 26.71 2.29
N ARG A 659 12.44 27.97 2.40
CA ARG A 659 13.21 29.08 2.97
C ARG A 659 12.97 29.16 4.48
N VAL A 660 13.96 28.74 5.27
CA VAL A 660 14.09 29.22 6.64
C VAL A 660 14.54 30.67 6.55
N VAL A 661 13.59 31.61 6.56
CA VAL A 661 13.95 33.01 6.70
C VAL A 661 14.48 33.18 8.12
N MET A 662 15.80 33.31 8.26
CA MET A 662 16.40 33.96 9.42
C MET A 662 15.89 35.41 9.42
N LEU A 663 14.64 35.63 9.84
CA LEU A 663 14.17 36.93 10.31
C LEU A 663 14.77 37.17 11.70
N GLY A 664 16.08 37.00 11.83
CA GLY A 664 16.87 37.77 12.78
C GLY A 664 17.00 39.18 12.24
N MET A 665 15.87 39.88 12.08
CA MET A 665 15.87 41.32 11.95
C MET A 665 16.04 41.87 13.38
N PRO A 666 17.18 42.50 13.72
CA PRO A 666 17.13 43.46 14.81
C PRO A 666 16.15 44.54 14.36
N ARG A 667 15.04 44.70 15.08
CA ARG A 667 14.23 45.90 14.97
C ARG A 667 15.13 47.09 15.35
N VAL A 668 15.44 47.91 14.34
CA VAL A 668 15.83 49.34 14.41
C VAL A 668 17.22 49.68 15.01
N ARG A 669 18.07 50.35 14.22
CA ARG A 669 18.81 51.58 14.60
C ARG A 669 19.47 52.24 13.39
N GLN A 670 19.26 53.55 13.24
CA GLN A 670 19.96 54.43 12.31
C GLN A 670 21.48 54.41 12.54
N PRO A 671 22.28 54.76 11.52
CA PRO A 671 23.74 54.90 11.67
C PRO A 671 24.09 56.02 12.67
N LEU A 672 25.20 55.85 13.39
CA LEU A 672 25.90 56.95 14.05
C LEU A 672 26.78 57.66 13.01
N PRO A 673 26.89 59.00 13.04
CA PRO A 673 27.72 59.74 12.08
C PRO A 673 29.21 59.45 12.28
N ASP A 674 29.92 59.44 11.15
CA ASP A 674 31.37 59.20 11.08
C ASP A 674 32.13 60.44 11.60
N VAL A 675 32.60 60.38 12.85
CA VAL A 675 33.47 61.41 13.42
C VAL A 675 34.92 61.02 13.19
N ARG A 676 35.53 61.56 12.13
CA ARG A 676 36.99 61.76 12.11
C ARG A 676 37.31 63.23 11.83
N PRO A 677 38.04 63.91 12.74
CA PRO A 677 38.44 65.30 12.55
C PRO A 677 39.60 65.40 11.56
N TRP A 678 39.50 66.41 10.70
CA TRP A 678 40.56 66.92 9.84
C TRP A 678 41.88 67.12 10.59
N ARG A 679 43.00 66.70 9.99
CA ARG A 679 44.31 67.30 10.21
C ARG A 679 44.99 67.52 8.85
N LEU A 680 45.02 68.78 8.45
CA LEU A 680 45.98 69.41 7.52
C LEU A 680 47.13 70.02 8.36
N PRO A 681 48.30 70.39 7.82
CA PRO A 681 48.55 71.00 6.50
C PRO A 681 48.81 70.02 5.36
#